data_AF-A0EG03-F1
#
_entry.id   AF-A0EG03-F1
#
_cell.length_a   1.000
_cell.length_b   1.000
_cell.length_c   1.000
_cell.angle_alpha   90.00
_cell.angle_beta   90.00
_cell.angle_gamma   90.00
#
_symmetry.space_group_name_H-M   'P 1'
#
loop_
_entity.id
_entity.type
_entity.pdbx_description
1 polymer ?
#
loop_
_entity_poly.entity_id
_entity_poly.type
_entity_poly.pdbx_seq_one_letter_code
_entity_poly.pdbx_strand_id
1 'polypeptide(L)'
;MNLRRIGSFDQESRKQDLYEVLASSKSIDVKIFQIIIEILKKLQISDSLNFLQQAKKNQNFWVNHLQDHNSSAQEKCEKLDQLINEIKQIAQIMKQIHDHEFNTRNYSTQDIVEKKQSLIEKIGRDENIIEFLKYLVHLTSVDNKFIQSGSNSLHLLVEMKIDLKTHSFENIKIRNTSLQGGNFAKCDLSGSEFDNVLIKGMNLNGSKLFNCKWINLRMDVIELNSRGDYVNSFCYSPNGHYFASSSNKSIILWNLRRGNIRYVIEGEREVMSLCYSPNCQILGACSGKFIYLWNLYTGKQKQKLTGHNSYVKAVSFSSDGLKLASVDVDNTLYIWDVIKGKQIIQYDDCYPVCFSPDAAMIAFAGLNYNIYLLDVETGEEKAIFKRHYTEILSICFSPDGTTLASGGGDRRTGSCSRVYLWDLKTGQLKNELCYMKCRFTSVCFSPDGTTLAASVINNIIVWNVETGEEEYFLQCYHKEINLICFSSDGRMLVSGSGQYDDFISNRDSMIRFWDFKSLKQEVNSVGHKGNVKQVCFSPDGTTLASGSRDMSIHLWDVKTGQQMFKLEGHEHCVNSVCFSPDGITLASGKSYICIWDVKTGQQMFKLEGHEKCVDSVCFSPDGTTLASGSYDNSIRLWDVKTGQQKAKLDGHSEAVISVYFSPVGTTLASGSRDMSIRLWDVKTGQQMFKLEGHEMLCQFSSISSPGWYYIRHLVGSDMSIRLWDVKTGQQMFKLEGHERYVNSVCFSPDGTTLASGSADHSIRLWDVNSGQQMFKLEGHEKCVNSVCFSSDGTTLASGSDDHSIRLWDVKTKQHITDSDKTYKKHLAKSTLPIQYTSLSLIDKYTIPITILHITRDPIFQAKRTLISKGEFTTDAGINIRILFEQN
;
A
#
# COMPACT_ATOMS: atom_id res chain seq x y z
N MET A 1 13.55 -62.10 -29.19
CA MET A 1 13.48 -61.10 -30.26
C MET A 1 12.59 -59.96 -29.81
N ASN A 2 12.98 -58.71 -30.10
CA ASN A 2 12.19 -57.63 -30.72
C ASN A 2 10.66 -57.48 -30.47
N LEU A 3 10.24 -56.20 -30.31
CA LEU A 3 8.91 -55.59 -30.66
C LEU A 3 7.70 -55.82 -29.71
N ARG A 4 6.80 -54.84 -29.48
CA ARG A 4 6.86 -53.35 -29.49
C ARG A 4 5.55 -52.75 -28.92
N ARG A 5 5.52 -51.41 -28.71
CA ARG A 5 4.36 -50.52 -28.45
C ARG A 5 3.66 -50.65 -27.08
N ILE A 6 4.01 -49.74 -26.17
CA ILE A 6 3.14 -48.58 -25.88
C ILE A 6 3.98 -47.32 -26.15
N GLY A 7 3.36 -46.21 -26.54
CA GLY A 7 4.03 -44.93 -26.83
C GLY A 7 3.06 -43.76 -26.72
N SER A 8 3.60 -42.54 -26.84
CA SER A 8 2.92 -41.24 -26.66
C SER A 8 2.19 -41.08 -25.32
N PHE A 9 2.94 -40.64 -24.31
CA PHE A 9 2.45 -39.76 -23.24
C PHE A 9 3.35 -38.51 -23.21
N ASP A 10 2.72 -37.36 -23.12
CA ASP A 10 3.19 -35.99 -22.85
C ASP A 10 4.68 -35.65 -23.06
N GLN A 11 4.91 -34.88 -24.14
CA GLN A 11 6.07 -33.99 -24.29
C GLN A 11 5.62 -32.51 -24.35
N GLU A 12 4.79 -32.07 -23.40
CA GLU A 12 4.71 -30.65 -23.06
C GLU A 12 5.68 -30.34 -21.91
N SER A 13 6.17 -29.10 -21.85
CA SER A 13 7.45 -28.81 -21.22
C SER A 13 7.42 -28.84 -19.68
N ARG A 14 8.28 -29.69 -19.10
CA ARG A 14 8.88 -29.36 -17.80
C ARG A 14 9.64 -28.05 -17.96
N LYS A 15 9.11 -26.94 -17.43
CA LYS A 15 9.93 -25.76 -17.13
C LYS A 15 11.02 -26.21 -16.16
N GLN A 16 12.28 -26.07 -16.56
CA GLN A 16 13.40 -26.40 -15.69
C GLN A 16 13.42 -25.48 -14.47
N ASP A 17 13.85 -26.00 -13.31
CA ASP A 17 14.08 -25.14 -12.14
C ASP A 17 15.26 -24.21 -12.44
N LEU A 18 15.15 -22.94 -12.06
CA LEU A 18 16.26 -21.99 -12.15
C LEU A 18 17.50 -22.51 -11.40
N TYR A 19 17.31 -23.27 -10.32
CA TYR A 19 18.42 -23.94 -9.65
C TYR A 19 19.09 -25.00 -10.53
N GLU A 20 18.36 -25.80 -11.32
CA GLU A 20 18.97 -26.76 -12.26
C GLU A 20 19.80 -26.05 -13.33
N VAL A 21 19.28 -24.95 -13.87
CA VAL A 21 19.97 -24.14 -14.87
C VAL A 21 21.25 -23.53 -14.29
N LEU A 22 21.20 -22.95 -13.09
CA LEU A 22 22.37 -22.41 -12.40
C LEU A 22 23.35 -23.51 -11.96
N ALA A 23 22.88 -24.63 -11.43
CA ALA A 23 23.73 -25.76 -11.03
C ALA A 23 24.50 -26.37 -12.20
N SER A 24 24.01 -26.24 -13.43
CA SER A 24 24.74 -26.66 -14.63
C SER A 24 25.96 -25.78 -14.96
N SER A 25 26.17 -24.62 -14.29
CA SER A 25 27.42 -23.86 -14.39
C SER A 25 28.55 -24.42 -13.52
N LYS A 26 28.27 -25.32 -12.57
CA LYS A 26 29.25 -25.81 -11.58
C LYS A 26 30.45 -26.55 -12.16
N SER A 27 30.35 -27.06 -13.40
CA SER A 27 31.40 -27.84 -14.06
C SER A 27 32.30 -27.03 -15.03
N ILE A 28 32.30 -25.71 -14.94
CA ILE A 28 32.95 -24.79 -15.89
C ILE A 28 34.10 -24.06 -15.16
N ASP A 29 35.31 -23.96 -15.75
CA ASP A 29 36.37 -23.12 -15.17
C ASP A 29 35.95 -21.64 -15.21
N VAL A 30 35.85 -21.05 -14.00
CA VAL A 30 35.53 -19.63 -13.75
C VAL A 30 36.31 -18.67 -14.63
N LYS A 31 37.58 -18.96 -14.97
CA LYS A 31 38.42 -18.10 -15.82
C LYS A 31 37.82 -17.87 -17.21
N ILE A 32 37.05 -18.82 -17.72
CA ILE A 32 36.43 -18.76 -19.06
C ILE A 32 35.39 -17.65 -19.11
N PHE A 33 34.69 -17.38 -18.00
CA PHE A 33 33.75 -16.26 -17.89
C PHE A 33 34.44 -14.91 -18.13
N GLN A 34 35.62 -14.69 -17.54
CA GLN A 34 36.40 -13.46 -17.74
C GLN A 34 36.89 -13.36 -19.19
N ILE A 35 37.48 -14.43 -19.74
CA ILE A 35 37.99 -14.48 -21.12
C ILE A 35 36.88 -14.14 -22.13
N ILE A 36 35.66 -14.66 -21.94
CA ILE A 36 34.51 -14.36 -22.79
C ILE A 36 34.11 -12.88 -22.69
N ILE A 37 34.00 -12.32 -21.48
CA ILE A 37 33.61 -10.91 -21.30
C ILE A 37 34.65 -9.97 -21.93
N GLU A 38 35.95 -10.24 -21.77
CA GLU A 38 37.02 -9.43 -22.38
C GLU A 38 36.97 -9.47 -23.91
N ILE A 39 36.76 -10.66 -24.51
CA ILE A 39 36.63 -10.82 -25.97
C ILE A 39 35.37 -10.14 -26.50
N LEU A 40 34.22 -10.32 -25.85
CA LEU A 40 32.96 -9.70 -26.25
C LEU A 40 33.04 -8.16 -26.18
N LYS A 41 33.65 -7.61 -25.12
CA LYS A 41 33.92 -6.16 -24.99
C LYS A 41 34.86 -5.66 -26.08
N LYS A 42 35.99 -6.35 -26.31
CA LYS A 42 36.99 -5.99 -27.32
C LYS A 42 36.42 -5.97 -28.75
N LEU A 43 35.49 -6.87 -29.06
CA LEU A 43 34.84 -6.99 -30.37
C LEU A 43 33.51 -6.21 -30.49
N GLN A 44 33.04 -5.56 -29.42
CA GLN A 44 31.75 -4.83 -29.38
C GLN A 44 30.53 -5.67 -29.82
N ILE A 45 30.50 -6.96 -29.45
CA ILE A 45 29.48 -7.90 -29.91
C ILE A 45 28.16 -7.70 -29.14
N SER A 46 27.12 -7.29 -29.85
CA SER A 46 25.78 -7.03 -29.30
C SER A 46 24.83 -8.24 -29.27
N ASP A 47 25.23 -9.38 -29.83
CA ASP A 47 24.50 -10.65 -29.74
C ASP A 47 25.41 -11.76 -29.24
N SER A 48 25.64 -11.75 -27.92
CA SER A 48 26.58 -12.63 -27.23
C SER A 48 26.25 -14.11 -27.42
N LEU A 49 24.96 -14.45 -27.35
CA LEU A 49 24.45 -15.81 -27.45
C LEU A 49 24.75 -16.43 -28.82
N ASN A 50 24.51 -15.69 -29.91
CA ASN A 50 24.77 -16.15 -31.27
C ASN A 50 26.28 -16.35 -31.53
N PHE A 51 27.13 -15.44 -31.03
CA PHE A 51 28.58 -15.56 -31.16
C PHE A 51 29.13 -16.83 -30.46
N LEU A 52 28.69 -17.10 -29.23
CA LEU A 52 29.15 -18.28 -28.47
C LEU A 52 28.63 -19.60 -29.06
N GLN A 53 27.40 -19.64 -29.60
CA GLN A 53 26.89 -20.79 -30.35
C GLN A 53 27.71 -21.10 -31.61
N GLN A 54 28.38 -20.09 -32.19
CA GLN A 54 29.25 -20.26 -33.36
C GLN A 54 30.72 -20.59 -33.01
N ALA A 55 31.06 -20.88 -31.75
CA ALA A 55 32.45 -21.11 -31.31
C ALA A 55 33.23 -22.13 -32.16
N LYS A 56 32.59 -23.23 -32.63
CA LYS A 56 33.26 -24.22 -33.51
C LYS A 56 33.57 -23.69 -34.92
N LYS A 57 32.80 -22.74 -35.45
CA LYS A 57 33.16 -22.03 -36.70
C LYS A 57 34.31 -21.06 -36.47
N ASN A 58 34.36 -20.47 -35.28
CA ASN A 58 35.37 -19.51 -34.85
C ASN A 58 36.61 -20.17 -34.21
N GLN A 59 36.84 -21.47 -34.40
CA GLN A 59 37.88 -22.25 -33.72
C GLN A 59 39.29 -21.62 -33.83
N ASN A 60 39.68 -21.18 -35.04
CA ASN A 60 40.97 -20.50 -35.28
C ASN A 60 41.10 -19.13 -34.59
N PHE A 61 39.98 -18.47 -34.28
CA PHE A 61 39.99 -17.20 -33.55
C PHE A 61 40.32 -17.41 -32.06
N TRP A 62 39.71 -18.42 -31.43
CA TRP A 62 39.98 -18.77 -30.03
C TRP A 62 41.43 -19.25 -29.83
N VAL A 63 41.98 -20.03 -30.76
CA VAL A 63 43.40 -20.45 -30.75
C VAL A 63 44.36 -19.26 -30.67
N ASN A 64 44.17 -18.25 -31.52
CA ASN A 64 45.07 -17.09 -31.60
C ASN A 64 45.03 -16.21 -30.34
N HIS A 65 43.95 -16.30 -29.54
CA HIS A 65 43.76 -15.49 -28.35
C HIS A 65 44.16 -16.18 -27.04
N LEU A 66 44.49 -17.47 -27.08
CA LEU A 66 44.81 -18.35 -25.93
C LEU A 66 46.29 -18.36 -25.50
N GLN A 67 47.12 -17.42 -25.98
CA GLN A 67 48.59 -17.38 -25.94
C GLN A 67 49.31 -18.24 -24.87
N ASP A 68 49.54 -19.52 -25.18
CA ASP A 68 50.44 -20.42 -24.46
C ASP A 68 51.58 -20.83 -25.41
N HIS A 69 52.70 -20.12 -25.34
CA HIS A 69 53.81 -20.30 -26.28
C HIS A 69 54.61 -21.60 -26.08
N ASN A 70 54.43 -22.31 -24.95
CA ASN A 70 55.31 -23.42 -24.55
C ASN A 70 54.68 -24.83 -24.61
N SER A 71 53.38 -24.99 -24.84
CA SER A 71 52.74 -26.31 -24.96
C SER A 71 52.82 -26.91 -26.37
N SER A 72 52.78 -28.25 -26.47
CA SER A 72 52.89 -28.99 -27.72
C SER A 72 51.62 -28.89 -28.59
N ALA A 73 51.74 -29.26 -29.87
CA ALA A 73 50.63 -29.19 -30.83
C ALA A 73 49.43 -30.07 -30.44
N GLN A 74 49.65 -31.21 -29.80
CA GLN A 74 48.56 -32.12 -29.41
C GLN A 74 47.84 -31.65 -28.14
N GLU A 75 48.57 -31.23 -27.11
CA GLU A 75 48.00 -30.60 -25.91
C GLU A 75 47.19 -29.35 -26.26
N LYS A 76 47.62 -28.58 -27.27
CA LYS A 76 46.90 -27.41 -27.79
C LYS A 76 45.55 -27.77 -28.42
N CYS A 77 45.45 -28.90 -29.12
CA CYS A 77 44.17 -29.38 -29.65
C CYS A 77 43.22 -29.86 -28.53
N GLU A 78 43.73 -30.61 -27.55
CA GLU A 78 42.92 -31.14 -26.45
C GLU A 78 42.39 -30.01 -25.54
N LYS A 79 43.24 -29.04 -25.15
CA LYS A 79 42.82 -27.84 -24.42
C LYS A 79 41.80 -27.00 -25.20
N LEU A 80 41.94 -26.91 -26.53
CA LEU A 80 41.05 -26.15 -27.40
C LEU A 80 39.66 -26.79 -27.52
N ASP A 81 39.58 -28.10 -27.70
CA ASP A 81 38.31 -28.81 -27.76
C ASP A 81 37.60 -28.84 -26.39
N GLN A 82 38.35 -28.86 -25.27
CA GLN A 82 37.80 -28.61 -23.94
C GLN A 82 37.15 -27.22 -23.85
N LEU A 83 37.91 -26.15 -24.13
CA LEU A 83 37.39 -24.77 -24.10
C LEU A 83 36.17 -24.59 -25.02
N ILE A 84 36.19 -25.18 -26.21
CA ILE A 84 35.07 -25.10 -27.16
C ILE A 84 33.84 -25.87 -26.66
N ASN A 85 33.99 -26.89 -25.82
CA ASN A 85 32.87 -27.55 -25.16
C ASN A 85 32.33 -26.74 -23.98
N GLU A 86 33.20 -26.15 -23.17
CA GLU A 86 32.82 -25.25 -22.07
C GLU A 86 32.10 -24.00 -22.61
N ILE A 87 32.57 -23.38 -23.70
CA ILE A 87 31.88 -22.27 -24.39
C ILE A 87 30.49 -22.68 -24.90
N LYS A 88 30.31 -23.89 -25.44
CA LYS A 88 28.97 -24.39 -25.83
C LYS A 88 28.06 -24.57 -24.62
N GLN A 89 28.60 -25.06 -23.49
CA GLN A 89 27.85 -25.19 -22.25
C GLN A 89 27.40 -23.82 -21.73
N ILE A 90 28.29 -22.82 -21.70
CA ILE A 90 27.94 -21.42 -21.39
C ILE A 90 26.85 -20.91 -22.33
N ALA A 91 26.97 -21.14 -23.65
CA ALA A 91 25.96 -20.74 -24.63
C ALA A 91 24.59 -21.44 -24.42
N GLN A 92 24.59 -22.69 -23.97
CA GLN A 92 23.37 -23.43 -23.63
C GLN A 92 22.71 -22.88 -22.36
N ILE A 93 23.48 -22.61 -21.30
CA ILE A 93 22.99 -22.02 -20.05
C ILE A 93 22.47 -20.60 -20.29
N MET A 94 23.20 -19.79 -21.06
CA MET A 94 22.75 -18.45 -21.47
C MET A 94 21.45 -18.51 -22.27
N LYS A 95 21.26 -19.52 -23.14
CA LYS A 95 19.97 -19.72 -23.81
C LYS A 95 18.87 -20.07 -22.81
N GLN A 96 19.10 -21.06 -21.94
CA GLN A 96 18.12 -21.46 -20.91
C GLN A 96 17.72 -20.28 -20.03
N ILE A 97 18.66 -19.41 -19.65
CA ILE A 97 18.40 -18.19 -18.87
C ILE A 97 17.65 -17.14 -19.66
N HIS A 98 17.99 -16.92 -20.94
CA HIS A 98 17.29 -15.99 -21.82
C HIS A 98 15.81 -16.37 -22.00
N ASP A 99 15.54 -17.67 -22.14
CA ASP A 99 14.20 -18.25 -22.31
C ASP A 99 13.44 -18.43 -20.97
N HIS A 100 14.09 -18.21 -19.81
CA HIS A 100 13.51 -18.42 -18.47
C HIS A 100 12.92 -17.13 -17.86
N GLU A 101 12.00 -17.28 -16.90
CA GLU A 101 11.34 -16.19 -16.18
C GLU A 101 12.33 -15.26 -15.44
N PHE A 102 13.56 -15.73 -15.20
CA PHE A 102 14.67 -14.96 -14.61
C PHE A 102 15.19 -13.83 -15.50
N ASN A 103 14.93 -13.84 -16.81
CA ASN A 103 15.29 -12.75 -17.71
C ASN A 103 14.09 -11.88 -18.14
N THR A 104 12.88 -12.17 -17.64
CA THR A 104 11.64 -11.46 -18.02
C THR A 104 10.86 -10.87 -16.85
N ARG A 105 11.00 -11.41 -15.63
CA ARG A 105 10.40 -10.87 -14.40
C ARG A 105 11.43 -10.15 -13.53
N ASN A 106 10.99 -9.21 -12.69
CA ASN A 106 11.82 -8.61 -11.65
C ASN A 106 11.78 -9.47 -10.36
N TYR A 107 12.91 -10.05 -9.98
CA TYR A 107 13.03 -10.91 -8.79
C TYR A 107 13.12 -10.13 -7.45
N SER A 108 13.15 -8.80 -7.50
CA SER A 108 13.09 -7.91 -6.33
C SER A 108 11.66 -7.51 -5.91
N THR A 109 10.64 -8.05 -6.58
CA THR A 109 9.23 -7.78 -6.26
C THR A 109 8.71 -8.70 -5.14
N GLN A 110 7.63 -8.28 -4.46
CA GLN A 110 7.01 -9.08 -3.40
C GLN A 110 6.42 -10.41 -3.93
N ASP A 111 6.14 -10.51 -5.24
CA ASP A 111 5.58 -11.68 -5.94
C ASP A 111 6.52 -12.89 -5.99
N ILE A 112 7.83 -12.67 -5.82
CA ILE A 112 8.87 -13.69 -6.10
C ILE A 112 9.66 -14.06 -4.84
N VAL A 113 9.41 -13.43 -3.69
CA VAL A 113 10.29 -13.55 -2.52
C VAL A 113 10.36 -14.98 -1.97
N GLU A 114 9.27 -15.75 -2.04
CA GLU A 114 9.21 -17.15 -1.58
C GLU A 114 10.09 -18.06 -2.47
N LYS A 115 9.98 -17.90 -3.79
CA LYS A 115 10.86 -18.56 -4.78
C LYS A 115 12.31 -18.07 -4.66
N LYS A 116 12.54 -16.80 -4.35
CA LYS A 116 13.87 -16.21 -4.12
C LYS A 116 14.54 -16.80 -2.88
N GLN A 117 13.81 -16.94 -1.77
CA GLN A 117 14.33 -17.54 -0.54
C GLN A 117 14.70 -19.01 -0.76
N SER A 118 13.80 -19.81 -1.33
CA SER A 118 14.10 -21.22 -1.69
C SER A 118 15.26 -21.35 -2.67
N LEU A 119 15.40 -20.43 -3.63
CA LEU A 119 16.53 -20.40 -4.55
C LEU A 119 17.86 -20.07 -3.84
N ILE A 120 17.86 -19.11 -2.93
CA ILE A 120 19.03 -18.74 -2.11
C ILE A 120 19.49 -19.92 -1.24
N GLU A 121 18.54 -20.64 -0.62
CA GLU A 121 18.83 -21.86 0.13
C GLU A 121 19.41 -22.97 -0.74
N LYS A 122 18.83 -23.20 -1.93
CA LYS A 122 19.30 -24.23 -2.90
C LYS A 122 20.69 -23.92 -3.46
N ILE A 123 20.97 -22.67 -3.81
CA ILE A 123 22.29 -22.25 -4.32
C ILE A 123 23.36 -22.38 -3.24
N GLY A 124 23.02 -22.02 -2.00
CA GLY A 124 23.99 -21.96 -0.90
C GLY A 124 25.08 -20.92 -1.18
N ARG A 125 26.27 -21.12 -0.60
CA ARG A 125 27.48 -20.33 -0.93
C ARG A 125 28.39 -21.08 -1.91
N ASP A 126 27.81 -21.59 -2.98
CA ASP A 126 28.52 -22.28 -4.05
C ASP A 126 29.29 -21.28 -4.92
N GLU A 127 30.62 -21.33 -4.87
CA GLU A 127 31.49 -20.35 -5.53
C GLU A 127 31.31 -20.36 -7.06
N ASN A 128 31.10 -21.53 -7.69
CA ASN A 128 30.95 -21.63 -9.14
C ASN A 128 29.60 -21.08 -9.64
N ILE A 129 28.53 -21.15 -8.83
CA ILE A 129 27.29 -20.41 -9.13
C ILE A 129 27.48 -18.91 -8.88
N ILE A 130 28.16 -18.51 -7.79
CA ILE A 130 28.39 -17.09 -7.45
C ILE A 130 29.19 -16.39 -8.56
N GLU A 131 30.25 -17.00 -9.08
CA GLU A 131 31.02 -16.46 -10.21
C GLU A 131 30.21 -16.41 -11.51
N PHE A 132 29.35 -17.40 -11.75
CA PHE A 132 28.44 -17.35 -12.90
C PHE A 132 27.35 -16.26 -12.77
N LEU A 133 26.86 -15.98 -11.56
CA LEU A 133 25.99 -14.82 -11.31
C LEU A 133 26.73 -13.50 -11.56
N LYS A 134 28.01 -13.38 -11.17
CA LYS A 134 28.85 -12.21 -11.50
C LYS A 134 29.06 -12.08 -13.03
N TYR A 135 29.25 -13.19 -13.74
CA TYR A 135 29.33 -13.21 -15.21
C TYR A 135 28.05 -12.65 -15.85
N LEU A 136 26.86 -13.02 -15.36
CA LEU A 136 25.59 -12.44 -15.84
C LEU A 136 25.46 -10.94 -15.54
N VAL A 137 25.98 -10.47 -14.40
CA VAL A 137 26.07 -9.03 -14.10
C VAL A 137 27.00 -8.33 -15.11
N HIS A 138 28.18 -8.88 -15.39
CA HIS A 138 29.11 -8.34 -16.38
C HIS A 138 28.54 -8.34 -17.80
N LEU A 139 27.77 -9.36 -18.18
CA LEU A 139 27.17 -9.49 -19.52
C LEU A 139 26.26 -8.31 -19.88
N THR A 140 25.64 -7.65 -18.89
CA THR A 140 24.83 -6.42 -19.10
C THR A 140 25.62 -5.24 -19.69
N SER A 141 26.95 -5.24 -19.57
CA SER A 141 27.84 -4.24 -20.19
C SER A 141 28.11 -4.47 -21.68
N VAL A 142 27.63 -5.59 -22.22
CA VAL A 142 27.84 -6.06 -23.59
C VAL A 142 26.50 -6.22 -24.31
N ASP A 143 25.59 -6.99 -23.72
CA ASP A 143 24.37 -7.46 -24.37
C ASP A 143 23.12 -7.01 -23.60
N ASN A 144 22.35 -6.11 -24.21
CA ASN A 144 21.14 -5.55 -23.59
C ASN A 144 20.07 -6.63 -23.32
N LYS A 145 20.11 -7.79 -24.02
CA LYS A 145 19.13 -8.88 -23.85
C LYS A 145 19.16 -9.49 -22.45
N PHE A 146 20.26 -9.32 -21.70
CA PHE A 146 20.48 -9.93 -20.39
C PHE A 146 20.38 -8.93 -19.23
N ILE A 147 19.99 -7.67 -19.46
CA ILE A 147 19.89 -6.63 -18.41
C ILE A 147 19.03 -7.08 -17.23
N GLN A 148 17.86 -7.68 -17.46
CA GLN A 148 17.00 -8.12 -16.35
C GLN A 148 17.60 -9.31 -15.59
N SER A 149 18.13 -10.33 -16.29
CA SER A 149 18.81 -11.45 -15.62
C SER A 149 20.06 -11.03 -14.83
N GLY A 150 20.85 -10.06 -15.33
CA GLY A 150 21.96 -9.46 -14.59
C GLY A 150 21.49 -8.62 -13.39
N SER A 151 20.40 -7.87 -13.53
CA SER A 151 19.78 -7.08 -12.44
C SER A 151 19.20 -7.97 -11.33
N ASN A 152 18.64 -9.12 -11.71
CA ASN A 152 18.20 -10.16 -10.78
C ASN A 152 19.39 -10.90 -10.15
N SER A 153 20.46 -11.16 -10.91
CA SER A 153 21.69 -11.79 -10.41
C SER A 153 22.39 -10.91 -9.36
N LEU A 154 22.48 -9.60 -9.60
CA LEU A 154 23.05 -8.66 -8.64
C LEU A 154 22.21 -8.56 -7.36
N HIS A 155 20.87 -8.58 -7.49
CA HIS A 155 19.95 -8.64 -6.35
C HIS A 155 20.14 -9.91 -5.52
N LEU A 156 20.25 -11.09 -6.15
CA LEU A 156 20.55 -12.35 -5.47
C LEU A 156 21.89 -12.29 -4.73
N LEU A 157 22.96 -11.77 -5.35
CA LEU A 157 24.28 -11.62 -4.71
C LEU A 157 24.22 -10.73 -3.46
N VAL A 158 23.43 -9.65 -3.50
CA VAL A 158 23.19 -8.76 -2.35
C VAL A 158 22.39 -9.44 -1.25
N GLU A 159 21.28 -10.11 -1.58
CA GLU A 159 20.41 -10.83 -0.63
C GLU A 159 21.13 -12.01 0.05
N MET A 160 21.98 -12.74 -0.68
CA MET A 160 22.88 -13.77 -0.14
C MET A 160 24.00 -13.21 0.77
N LYS A 161 24.11 -11.88 0.86
CA LYS A 161 25.12 -11.14 1.62
C LYS A 161 26.55 -11.49 1.20
N ILE A 162 26.76 -11.66 -0.12
CA ILE A 162 28.10 -11.85 -0.70
C ILE A 162 28.87 -10.54 -0.61
N ASP A 163 30.15 -10.62 -0.21
CA ASP A 163 31.00 -9.45 -0.08
C ASP A 163 31.59 -9.05 -1.43
N LEU A 164 30.91 -8.13 -2.13
CA LEU A 164 31.28 -7.70 -3.49
C LEU A 164 32.45 -6.70 -3.54
N LYS A 165 33.10 -6.41 -2.40
CA LYS A 165 34.23 -5.49 -2.27
C LYS A 165 35.30 -5.71 -3.34
N THR A 166 35.97 -4.62 -3.74
CA THR A 166 37.11 -4.61 -4.69
C THR A 166 36.89 -5.21 -6.08
N HIS A 167 35.69 -5.70 -6.41
CA HIS A 167 35.37 -6.16 -7.77
C HIS A 167 35.23 -4.96 -8.72
N SER A 168 35.76 -5.08 -9.94
CA SER A 168 35.31 -4.22 -11.04
C SER A 168 33.91 -4.66 -11.48
N PHE A 169 33.08 -3.68 -11.81
CA PHE A 169 31.72 -3.80 -12.35
C PHE A 169 31.52 -2.64 -13.34
N GLU A 170 32.52 -2.41 -14.21
CA GLU A 170 32.55 -1.30 -15.16
C GLU A 170 31.62 -1.49 -16.37
N ASN A 171 30.92 -0.41 -16.71
CA ASN A 171 29.96 -0.27 -17.81
C ASN A 171 28.72 -1.19 -17.73
N ILE A 172 28.41 -1.77 -16.56
CA ILE A 172 27.22 -2.63 -16.38
C ILE A 172 25.92 -1.83 -16.45
N LYS A 173 24.82 -2.51 -16.76
CA LYS A 173 23.48 -1.90 -16.85
C LYS A 173 22.51 -2.67 -15.96
N ILE A 174 22.04 -2.02 -14.90
CA ILE A 174 21.20 -2.60 -13.86
C ILE A 174 19.90 -1.81 -13.81
N ARG A 175 18.76 -2.50 -13.95
CA ARG A 175 17.44 -1.85 -14.00
C ARG A 175 16.40 -2.58 -13.20
N ASN A 176 15.38 -1.84 -12.73
CA ASN A 176 14.16 -2.37 -12.10
C ASN A 176 14.48 -3.45 -11.04
N THR A 177 15.24 -3.10 -10.00
CA THR A 177 15.70 -4.07 -8.98
C THR A 177 15.96 -3.39 -7.62
N SER A 178 16.33 -4.15 -6.59
CA SER A 178 16.71 -3.63 -5.27
C SER A 178 18.15 -4.01 -4.93
N LEU A 179 18.95 -3.05 -4.49
CA LEU A 179 20.33 -3.26 -4.00
C LEU A 179 20.42 -3.01 -2.49
N GLN A 180 19.32 -3.24 -1.76
CA GLN A 180 19.21 -2.96 -0.34
C GLN A 180 20.25 -3.75 0.49
N GLY A 181 21.07 -3.03 1.26
CA GLY A 181 22.16 -3.62 2.07
C GLY A 181 23.43 -4.01 1.29
N GLY A 182 23.52 -3.73 -0.01
CA GLY A 182 24.63 -4.16 -0.87
C GLY A 182 26.00 -3.61 -0.47
N ASN A 183 27.04 -4.44 -0.55
CA ASN A 183 28.40 -4.13 -0.07
C ASN A 183 29.40 -3.97 -1.21
N PHE A 184 29.43 -2.77 -1.80
CA PHE A 184 30.21 -2.36 -2.97
C PHE A 184 31.44 -1.49 -2.62
N ALA A 185 31.98 -1.62 -1.41
CA ALA A 185 33.13 -0.83 -0.99
C ALA A 185 34.39 -1.16 -1.82
N LYS A 186 35.08 -0.13 -2.30
CA LYS A 186 36.22 -0.22 -3.23
C LYS A 186 35.95 -0.85 -4.62
N CYS A 187 34.69 -1.03 -5.02
CA CYS A 187 34.38 -1.50 -6.38
C CYS A 187 34.71 -0.45 -7.45
N ASP A 188 34.90 -0.89 -8.69
CA ASP A 188 34.93 0.02 -9.86
C ASP A 188 33.58 -0.03 -10.59
N LEU A 189 32.79 1.04 -10.50
CA LEU A 189 31.45 1.15 -11.10
C LEU A 189 31.43 2.19 -12.22
N SER A 190 32.59 2.44 -12.82
CA SER A 190 32.77 3.46 -13.85
C SER A 190 32.04 3.11 -15.15
N GLY A 191 31.38 4.10 -15.76
CA GLY A 191 30.57 3.97 -16.98
C GLY A 191 29.22 3.24 -16.80
N SER A 192 28.94 2.70 -15.62
CA SER A 192 27.76 1.86 -15.37
C SER A 192 26.47 2.67 -15.22
N GLU A 193 25.33 2.05 -15.51
CA GLU A 193 24.00 2.67 -15.51
C GLU A 193 23.03 1.90 -14.60
N PHE A 194 22.39 2.63 -13.68
CA PHE A 194 21.41 2.14 -12.71
C PHE A 194 20.08 2.89 -12.92
N ASP A 195 19.02 2.21 -13.35
CA ASP A 195 17.72 2.85 -13.67
C ASP A 195 16.56 2.18 -12.92
N ASN A 196 15.76 2.98 -12.20
CA ASN A 196 14.63 2.52 -11.40
C ASN A 196 15.02 1.50 -10.29
N VAL A 197 16.14 1.76 -9.60
CA VAL A 197 16.70 0.89 -8.57
C VAL A 197 16.34 1.39 -7.16
N LEU A 198 15.88 0.48 -6.29
CA LEU A 198 15.65 0.75 -4.87
C LEU A 198 16.96 0.69 -4.08
N ILE A 199 17.19 1.71 -3.25
CA ILE A 199 18.45 1.96 -2.56
C ILE A 199 18.25 2.30 -1.07
N LYS A 200 18.57 1.35 -0.18
CA LYS A 200 18.64 1.56 1.28
C LYS A 200 19.76 0.68 1.85
N GLY A 201 20.55 1.14 2.83
CA GLY A 201 21.61 0.32 3.45
C GLY A 201 22.89 0.13 2.63
N MET A 202 23.06 0.78 1.47
CA MET A 202 24.11 0.40 0.50
C MET A 202 25.47 1.06 0.81
N ASN A 203 26.52 0.24 0.85
CA ASN A 203 27.91 0.65 1.15
C ASN A 203 28.74 0.74 -0.14
N LEU A 204 29.31 1.90 -0.41
CA LEU A 204 30.18 2.25 -1.54
C LEU A 204 31.54 2.81 -1.09
N ASN A 205 31.90 2.71 0.19
CA ASN A 205 33.11 3.34 0.75
C ASN A 205 34.37 3.01 -0.07
N GLY A 206 34.99 4.03 -0.67
CA GLY A 206 36.21 3.92 -1.49
C GLY A 206 36.02 3.42 -2.92
N SER A 207 34.78 3.28 -3.44
CA SER A 207 34.53 2.88 -4.82
C SER A 207 34.85 4.00 -5.84
N LYS A 208 34.86 3.66 -7.13
CA LYS A 208 34.94 4.61 -8.24
C LYS A 208 33.60 4.66 -8.97
N LEU A 209 33.15 5.85 -9.36
CA LEU A 209 31.88 6.08 -10.07
C LEU A 209 32.09 7.00 -11.29
N PHE A 210 33.19 6.86 -12.02
CA PHE A 210 33.51 7.76 -13.14
C PHE A 210 32.54 7.58 -14.29
N ASN A 211 31.86 8.64 -14.71
CA ASN A 211 30.84 8.62 -15.76
C ASN A 211 29.68 7.64 -15.48
N CYS A 212 29.42 7.33 -14.21
CA CYS A 212 28.32 6.48 -13.77
C CYS A 212 26.98 7.24 -13.88
N LYS A 213 25.89 6.51 -14.15
CA LYS A 213 24.53 7.03 -14.23
C LYS A 213 23.63 6.33 -13.22
N TRP A 214 22.85 7.11 -12.48
CA TRP A 214 21.78 6.65 -11.61
C TRP A 214 20.54 7.46 -11.92
N ILE A 215 19.44 6.79 -12.27
CA ILE A 215 18.25 7.37 -12.87
C ILE A 215 17.02 6.78 -12.17
N ASN A 216 15.98 7.58 -11.93
CA ASN A 216 14.73 7.14 -11.30
C ASN A 216 14.96 6.42 -9.96
N LEU A 217 15.94 6.88 -9.16
CA LEU A 217 16.24 6.26 -7.87
C LEU A 217 15.05 6.37 -6.91
N ARG A 218 14.60 5.22 -6.39
CA ARG A 218 13.52 5.12 -5.40
C ARG A 218 14.06 5.16 -3.96
N MET A 219 13.48 6.03 -3.13
CA MET A 219 13.86 6.23 -1.72
C MET A 219 12.61 6.52 -0.87
N ASP A 220 11.91 5.46 -0.49
CA ASP A 220 10.50 5.53 -0.04
C ASP A 220 10.25 6.34 1.25
N VAL A 221 11.24 6.54 2.13
CA VAL A 221 11.15 7.41 3.31
C VAL A 221 12.48 8.08 3.64
N ILE A 222 12.48 9.40 3.84
CA ILE A 222 13.61 10.11 4.48
C ILE A 222 13.47 9.99 6.01
N GLU A 223 14.08 8.96 6.58
CA GLU A 223 14.11 8.75 8.04
C GLU A 223 15.32 9.46 8.66
N LEU A 224 15.09 10.55 9.41
CA LEU A 224 16.16 11.26 10.11
C LEU A 224 16.27 10.77 11.55
N ASN A 225 17.30 9.95 11.81
CA ASN A 225 17.73 9.63 13.16
C ASN A 225 18.30 10.90 13.83
N SER A 226 17.76 11.26 15.00
CA SER A 226 18.51 12.09 15.97
C SER A 226 19.77 11.35 16.43
N ARG A 227 20.73 12.04 17.06
CA ARG A 227 21.96 11.43 17.58
C ARG A 227 21.73 10.56 18.84
N GLY A 228 20.92 9.51 18.74
CA GLY A 228 20.69 8.51 19.79
C GLY A 228 19.79 8.94 20.97
N ASP A 229 19.48 10.24 21.04
CA ASP A 229 18.64 10.91 22.05
C ASP A 229 17.22 11.18 21.53
N TYR A 230 16.28 11.51 22.42
CA TYR A 230 14.89 11.85 22.07
C TYR A 230 14.78 13.09 21.17
N VAL A 231 13.68 13.17 20.40
CA VAL A 231 13.30 14.37 19.64
C VAL A 231 12.30 15.15 20.46
N ASN A 232 12.70 16.34 20.92
CA ASN A 232 11.88 17.16 21.83
C ASN A 232 11.04 18.18 21.06
N SER A 233 11.62 18.78 20.01
CA SER A 233 10.93 19.74 19.15
C SER A 233 11.55 19.78 17.75
N PHE A 234 10.73 20.11 16.75
CA PHE A 234 11.18 20.38 15.40
C PHE A 234 10.27 21.37 14.70
N CYS A 235 10.81 22.10 13.72
CA CYS A 235 10.07 23.08 12.94
C CYS A 235 10.70 23.30 11.55
N TYR A 236 9.88 23.64 10.57
CA TYR A 236 10.32 24.22 9.30
C TYR A 236 10.69 25.69 9.46
N SER A 237 11.63 26.18 8.65
CA SER A 237 11.74 27.62 8.41
C SER A 237 10.55 28.09 7.56
N PRO A 238 10.01 29.30 7.77
CA PRO A 238 8.86 29.84 6.99
C PRO A 238 9.00 29.81 5.45
N ASN A 239 10.22 29.77 4.90
CA ASN A 239 10.45 29.60 3.47
C ASN A 239 10.56 28.13 2.99
N GLY A 240 10.50 27.15 3.89
CA GLY A 240 10.61 25.72 3.59
C GLY A 240 12.01 25.24 3.18
N HIS A 241 13.04 26.09 3.25
CA HIS A 241 14.40 25.73 2.80
C HIS A 241 15.23 25.04 3.89
N TYR A 242 14.86 25.23 5.15
CA TYR A 242 15.54 24.67 6.31
C TYR A 242 14.55 23.97 7.25
N PHE A 243 15.07 23.00 7.99
CA PHE A 243 14.35 22.29 9.03
C PHE A 243 15.25 22.21 10.25
N ALA A 244 14.74 22.53 11.43
CA ALA A 244 15.49 22.44 12.68
C ALA A 244 14.86 21.36 13.58
N SER A 245 15.71 20.52 14.18
CA SER A 245 15.30 19.44 15.08
C SER A 245 16.16 19.46 16.35
N SER A 246 15.56 19.43 17.53
CA SER A 246 16.25 19.38 18.82
C SER A 246 16.26 17.99 19.46
N SER A 247 17.33 17.71 20.18
CA SER A 247 17.48 16.60 21.12
C SER A 247 18.00 17.07 22.47
N ASN A 248 18.16 16.16 23.43
CA ASN A 248 18.57 16.44 24.80
C ASN A 248 19.89 17.21 24.96
N LYS A 249 20.77 17.27 23.95
CA LYS A 249 21.98 18.12 23.96
C LYS A 249 22.35 18.75 22.61
N SER A 250 21.46 18.72 21.61
CA SER A 250 21.81 19.26 20.29
C SER A 250 20.63 19.87 19.53
N ILE A 251 20.93 20.83 18.67
CA ILE A 251 20.03 21.35 17.64
C ILE A 251 20.71 21.07 16.30
N ILE A 252 20.05 20.30 15.45
CA ILE A 252 20.54 19.99 14.10
C ILE A 252 19.73 20.85 13.12
N LEU A 253 20.43 21.68 12.35
CA LEU A 253 19.85 22.50 11.29
C LEU A 253 20.12 21.85 9.94
N TRP A 254 19.06 21.38 9.28
CA TRP A 254 19.08 20.76 7.97
C TRP A 254 18.79 21.80 6.88
N ASN A 255 19.47 21.69 5.75
CA ASN A 255 19.22 22.47 4.53
C ASN A 255 18.57 21.56 3.50
N LEU A 256 17.24 21.60 3.44
CA LEU A 256 16.43 20.70 2.61
C LEU A 256 16.74 20.87 1.11
N ARG A 257 17.05 22.11 0.68
CA ARG A 257 17.48 22.40 -0.72
C ARG A 257 18.84 21.82 -1.11
N ARG A 258 19.66 21.37 -0.15
CA ARG A 258 20.99 20.79 -0.40
C ARG A 258 21.19 19.39 0.19
N GLY A 259 20.17 18.82 0.83
CA GLY A 259 20.22 17.50 1.48
C GLY A 259 21.27 17.38 2.60
N ASN A 260 21.74 18.48 3.19
CA ASN A 260 22.87 18.45 4.13
C ASN A 260 22.63 19.22 5.43
N ILE A 261 23.37 18.86 6.48
CA ILE A 261 23.36 19.58 7.76
C ILE A 261 24.16 20.88 7.59
N ARG A 262 23.52 22.01 7.90
CA ARG A 262 24.12 23.36 7.86
C ARG A 262 24.85 23.70 9.15
N TYR A 263 24.24 23.42 10.31
CA TYR A 263 24.86 23.58 11.63
C TYR A 263 24.45 22.43 12.55
N VAL A 264 25.34 22.05 13.45
CA VAL A 264 25.01 21.34 14.69
C VAL A 264 25.38 22.29 15.83
N ILE A 265 24.41 22.65 16.66
CA ILE A 265 24.61 23.49 17.85
C ILE A 265 24.47 22.56 19.05
N GLU A 266 25.58 22.31 19.75
CA GLU A 266 25.57 21.48 20.96
C GLU A 266 25.32 22.35 22.20
N GLY A 267 24.48 21.86 23.11
CA GLY A 267 24.00 22.58 24.28
C GLY A 267 24.25 21.82 25.58
N GLU A 268 24.44 22.55 26.67
CA GLU A 268 24.75 21.99 28.00
C GLU A 268 23.59 21.17 28.59
N ARG A 269 22.36 21.47 28.16
CA ARG A 269 21.10 20.94 28.71
C ARG A 269 20.08 20.68 27.61
N GLU A 270 18.99 20.02 28.00
CA GLU A 270 17.87 19.66 27.14
C GLU A 270 17.25 20.88 26.47
N VAL A 271 17.00 20.77 25.16
CA VAL A 271 16.38 21.80 24.34
C VAL A 271 14.93 21.39 24.10
N MET A 272 14.00 22.04 24.80
CA MET A 272 12.59 21.61 24.86
C MET A 272 11.76 22.07 23.66
N SER A 273 12.03 23.26 23.13
CA SER A 273 11.25 23.87 22.05
C SER A 273 12.11 24.73 21.13
N LEU A 274 11.76 24.70 19.83
CA LEU A 274 12.39 25.46 18.75
C LEU A 274 11.35 26.33 18.02
N CYS A 275 11.74 27.53 17.62
CA CYS A 275 10.95 28.38 16.72
C CYS A 275 11.86 29.22 15.80
N TYR A 276 11.48 29.37 14.53
CA TYR A 276 12.14 30.33 13.62
C TYR A 276 11.50 31.70 13.73
N SER A 277 12.28 32.76 13.51
CA SER A 277 11.71 34.06 13.18
C SER A 277 11.06 34.03 11.79
N PRO A 278 9.98 34.78 11.54
CA PRO A 278 9.26 34.81 10.25
C PRO A 278 10.17 35.07 9.04
N ASN A 279 11.14 35.96 9.20
CA ASN A 279 12.13 36.31 8.17
C ASN A 279 13.24 35.26 7.96
N CYS A 280 13.17 34.09 8.61
CA CYS A 280 14.16 33.00 8.55
C CYS A 280 15.60 33.37 8.98
N GLN A 281 15.79 34.49 9.70
CA GLN A 281 17.13 34.98 10.08
C GLN A 281 17.58 34.52 11.47
N ILE A 282 16.65 34.19 12.36
CA ILE A 282 16.90 33.80 13.74
C ILE A 282 16.25 32.45 14.02
N LEU A 283 16.94 31.59 14.78
CA LEU A 283 16.36 30.42 15.43
C LEU A 283 16.34 30.67 16.94
N GLY A 284 15.15 30.67 17.54
CA GLY A 284 14.95 30.65 18.97
C GLY A 284 14.91 29.21 19.47
N ALA A 285 15.63 28.94 20.56
CA ALA A 285 15.67 27.64 21.21
C ALA A 285 15.67 27.81 22.73
N CYS A 286 14.81 27.09 23.45
CA CYS A 286 14.77 27.15 24.90
C CYS A 286 15.52 25.96 25.55
N SER A 287 16.34 26.25 26.55
CA SER A 287 17.14 25.24 27.27
C SER A 287 17.43 25.70 28.69
N GLY A 288 17.12 24.86 29.67
CA GLY A 288 17.11 25.27 31.08
C GLY A 288 16.06 26.36 31.33
N LYS A 289 16.43 27.38 32.13
CA LYS A 289 15.61 28.57 32.41
C LYS A 289 15.87 29.73 31.42
N PHE A 290 16.25 29.41 30.19
CA PHE A 290 16.80 30.38 29.24
C PHE A 290 16.31 30.16 27.82
N ILE A 291 16.26 31.25 27.05
CA ILE A 291 15.97 31.23 25.61
C ILE A 291 17.19 31.80 24.87
N TYR A 292 17.70 31.04 23.91
CA TYR A 292 18.87 31.38 23.12
C TYR A 292 18.43 31.73 21.69
N LEU A 293 18.78 32.93 21.23
CA LEU A 293 18.49 33.40 19.88
C LEU A 293 19.76 33.30 19.02
N TRP A 294 19.73 32.49 17.97
CA TRP A 294 20.86 32.20 17.09
C TRP A 294 20.70 32.87 15.73
N ASN A 295 21.71 33.61 15.26
CA ASN A 295 21.71 34.18 13.92
C ASN A 295 22.08 33.10 12.89
N LEU A 296 21.15 32.84 11.97
CA LEU A 296 21.26 31.75 11.00
C LEU A 296 22.21 32.03 9.83
N TYR A 297 22.66 33.27 9.62
CA TYR A 297 23.72 33.57 8.64
C TYR A 297 25.11 33.34 9.23
N THR A 298 25.34 33.79 10.46
CA THR A 298 26.67 33.74 11.10
C THR A 298 26.93 32.49 11.93
N GLY A 299 25.88 31.72 12.26
CA GLY A 299 25.94 30.58 13.18
C GLY A 299 26.20 30.97 14.65
N LYS A 300 26.22 32.26 14.98
CA LYS A 300 26.52 32.76 16.34
C LYS A 300 25.25 33.06 17.12
N GLN A 301 25.30 32.83 18.43
CA GLN A 301 24.30 33.33 19.37
C GLN A 301 24.22 34.87 19.26
N LYS A 302 23.05 35.39 18.90
CA LYS A 302 22.74 36.82 18.87
C LYS A 302 22.46 37.36 20.28
N GLN A 303 21.71 36.59 21.07
CA GLN A 303 21.16 37.03 22.35
C GLN A 303 20.78 35.84 23.24
N LYS A 304 20.74 36.06 24.55
CA LYS A 304 20.18 35.15 25.55
C LYS A 304 19.14 35.92 26.37
N LEU A 305 17.93 35.40 26.48
CA LEU A 305 16.88 35.94 27.34
C LEU A 305 16.94 35.23 28.70
N THR A 306 16.70 35.99 29.76
CA THR A 306 16.83 35.55 31.16
C THR A 306 15.76 36.23 32.00
N GLY A 307 14.98 35.45 32.77
CA GLY A 307 13.93 35.98 33.65
C GLY A 307 12.94 34.91 34.13
N HIS A 308 12.88 33.76 33.47
CA HIS A 308 12.00 32.65 33.83
C HIS A 308 12.26 32.13 35.25
N ASN A 309 11.17 32.00 36.01
CA ASN A 309 11.18 31.36 37.33
C ASN A 309 11.56 29.88 37.22
N SER A 310 11.13 29.19 36.16
CA SER A 310 11.32 27.74 35.98
C SER A 310 11.96 27.35 34.64
N TYR A 311 12.01 26.05 34.34
CA TYR A 311 12.52 25.54 33.06
C TYR A 311 11.56 25.88 31.92
N VAL A 312 12.05 26.35 30.78
CA VAL A 312 11.18 26.78 29.66
C VAL A 312 10.71 25.56 28.85
N LYS A 313 9.40 25.28 28.86
CA LYS A 313 8.74 24.20 28.11
C LYS A 313 8.59 24.53 26.63
N ALA A 314 8.12 25.74 26.31
CA ALA A 314 7.69 26.13 24.95
C ALA A 314 8.16 27.55 24.59
N VAL A 315 8.46 27.77 23.30
CA VAL A 315 8.72 29.10 22.71
C VAL A 315 8.06 29.26 21.34
N SER A 316 7.58 30.46 21.04
CA SER A 316 7.06 30.82 19.71
C SER A 316 7.33 32.29 19.37
N PHE A 317 7.65 32.59 18.11
CA PHE A 317 7.73 33.96 17.60
C PHE A 317 6.36 34.46 17.16
N SER A 318 6.12 35.76 17.31
CA SER A 318 5.06 36.45 16.58
C SER A 318 5.35 36.50 15.08
N SER A 319 4.30 36.65 14.25
CA SER A 319 4.42 36.71 12.78
C SER A 319 5.11 37.98 12.24
N ASP A 320 5.21 39.04 13.04
CA ASP A 320 6.07 40.21 12.78
C ASP A 320 7.56 39.98 13.15
N GLY A 321 7.86 38.95 13.96
CA GLY A 321 9.18 38.66 14.51
C GLY A 321 9.70 39.64 15.56
N LEU A 322 8.87 40.58 16.01
CA LEU A 322 9.22 41.61 17.01
C LEU A 322 8.99 41.13 18.45
N LYS A 323 8.07 40.18 18.64
CA LYS A 323 7.67 39.62 19.93
C LYS A 323 7.99 38.11 19.98
N LEU A 324 8.16 37.57 21.19
CA LEU A 324 8.34 36.14 21.42
C LEU A 324 7.54 35.74 22.67
N ALA A 325 6.75 34.67 22.57
CA ALA A 325 6.06 34.06 23.70
C ALA A 325 6.87 32.86 24.23
N SER A 326 6.81 32.64 25.53
CA SER A 326 7.44 31.48 26.16
C SER A 326 6.68 31.05 27.41
N VAL A 327 6.62 29.75 27.66
CA VAL A 327 5.99 29.16 28.86
C VAL A 327 7.00 28.32 29.62
N ASP A 328 7.03 28.43 30.94
CA ASP A 328 7.89 27.62 31.82
C ASP A 328 7.16 26.42 32.49
N VAL A 329 7.90 25.62 33.24
CA VAL A 329 7.39 24.40 33.89
C VAL A 329 6.27 24.70 34.88
N ASP A 330 6.30 25.89 35.48
CA ASP A 330 5.34 26.36 36.49
C ASP A 330 4.10 26.99 35.81
N ASN A 331 4.01 26.89 34.48
CA ASN A 331 2.95 27.39 33.60
C ASN A 331 2.84 28.91 33.52
N THR A 332 3.90 29.65 33.85
CA THR A 332 3.93 31.10 33.59
C THR A 332 4.23 31.37 32.12
N LEU A 333 3.35 32.13 31.47
CA LEU A 333 3.53 32.77 30.17
C LEU A 333 4.28 34.09 30.32
N TYR A 334 5.32 34.26 29.52
CA TYR A 334 6.10 35.50 29.39
C TYR A 334 6.08 35.95 27.92
N ILE A 335 5.73 37.22 27.67
CA ILE A 335 5.91 37.86 26.35
C ILE A 335 7.16 38.73 26.39
N TRP A 336 8.01 38.61 25.37
CA TRP A 336 9.30 39.28 25.24
C TRP A 336 9.34 40.21 24.03
N ASP A 337 9.90 41.40 24.21
CA ASP A 337 10.39 42.25 23.12
C ASP A 337 11.73 41.68 22.62
N VAL A 338 11.77 41.20 21.38
CA VAL A 338 12.93 40.53 20.76
C VAL A 338 14.06 41.51 20.46
N ILE A 339 13.78 42.81 20.34
CA ILE A 339 14.77 43.84 20.05
C ILE A 339 15.39 44.36 21.35
N LYS A 340 14.57 44.67 22.36
CA LYS A 340 15.00 45.17 23.67
C LYS A 340 15.50 44.06 24.61
N GLY A 341 15.14 42.80 24.35
CA GLY A 341 15.46 41.66 25.21
C GLY A 341 14.74 41.69 26.57
N LYS A 342 13.59 42.36 26.66
CA LYS A 342 12.85 42.58 27.91
C LYS A 342 11.48 41.90 27.85
N GLN A 343 11.06 41.38 29.00
CA GLN A 343 9.68 40.98 29.26
C GLN A 343 8.74 42.19 29.16
N ILE A 344 7.55 41.99 28.60
CA ILE A 344 6.47 42.97 28.44
C ILE A 344 5.29 42.58 29.33
N ILE A 345 4.86 41.31 29.25
CA ILE A 345 3.68 40.75 29.93
C ILE A 345 4.11 39.49 30.69
N GLN A 346 3.48 39.25 31.83
CA GLN A 346 3.44 37.97 32.53
C GLN A 346 1.99 37.56 32.77
N TYR A 347 1.66 36.29 32.56
CA TYR A 347 0.41 35.66 32.98
C TYR A 347 0.72 34.27 33.53
N ASP A 348 0.05 33.85 34.60
CA ASP A 348 0.26 32.54 35.22
C ASP A 348 -0.82 31.53 34.75
N ASP A 349 -0.70 30.25 35.12
CA ASP A 349 -1.63 29.15 34.77
C ASP A 349 -1.85 28.85 33.26
N CYS A 350 -0.91 29.20 32.38
CA CYS A 350 -0.99 29.04 30.91
C CYS A 350 -0.31 27.76 30.37
N TYR A 351 -1.05 26.86 29.72
CA TYR A 351 -0.50 25.75 28.91
C TYR A 351 -1.54 25.09 27.97
N PRO A 352 -1.26 24.83 26.67
CA PRO A 352 -0.16 25.32 25.83
C PRO A 352 -0.45 26.75 25.31
N VAL A 353 0.37 27.27 24.38
CA VAL A 353 0.24 28.63 23.81
C VAL A 353 0.46 28.68 22.29
N CYS A 354 -0.21 29.61 21.60
CA CYS A 354 -0.03 29.90 20.18
C CYS A 354 -0.32 31.39 19.87
N PHE A 355 0.44 32.05 18.98
CA PHE A 355 0.11 33.40 18.48
C PHE A 355 -0.87 33.33 17.31
N SER A 356 -1.69 34.37 17.15
CA SER A 356 -2.46 34.59 15.91
C SER A 356 -1.55 34.94 14.72
N PRO A 357 -1.98 34.68 13.46
CA PRO A 357 -1.18 34.99 12.27
C PRO A 357 -0.86 36.48 12.06
N ASP A 358 -1.61 37.39 12.72
CA ASP A 358 -1.41 38.84 12.70
C ASP A 358 -0.59 39.37 13.90
N ALA A 359 -0.14 38.51 14.81
CA ALA A 359 0.56 38.83 16.06
C ALA A 359 -0.22 39.70 17.07
N ALA A 360 -1.49 40.01 16.83
CA ALA A 360 -2.30 40.85 17.71
C ALA A 360 -2.83 40.10 18.96
N MET A 361 -2.97 38.77 18.87
CA MET A 361 -3.54 37.93 19.92
C MET A 361 -2.64 36.73 20.24
N ILE A 362 -2.75 36.23 21.46
CA ILE A 362 -2.20 34.95 21.89
C ILE A 362 -3.33 34.09 22.46
N ALA A 363 -3.44 32.86 21.96
CA ALA A 363 -4.31 31.83 22.52
C ALA A 363 -3.53 30.98 23.53
N PHE A 364 -4.13 30.70 24.67
CA PHE A 364 -3.61 29.75 25.65
C PHE A 364 -4.72 28.95 26.32
N ALA A 365 -4.44 27.76 26.84
CA ALA A 365 -5.38 27.09 27.74
C ALA A 365 -4.97 27.26 29.21
N GLY A 366 -5.97 27.25 30.08
CA GLY A 366 -5.78 27.31 31.53
C GLY A 366 -5.86 25.93 32.20
N LEU A 367 -5.38 25.83 33.43
CA LEU A 367 -5.52 24.61 34.27
C LEU A 367 -6.98 24.17 34.49
N ASN A 368 -7.95 25.07 34.25
CA ASN A 368 -9.39 24.78 34.30
C ASN A 368 -10.00 24.36 32.94
N TYR A 369 -9.16 23.94 31.98
CA TYR A 369 -9.51 23.44 30.64
C TYR A 369 -10.29 24.42 29.74
N ASN A 370 -10.31 25.71 30.08
CA ASN A 370 -10.81 26.75 29.18
C ASN A 370 -9.67 27.29 28.30
N ILE A 371 -10.01 27.79 27.11
CA ILE A 371 -9.06 28.48 26.23
C ILE A 371 -9.33 29.98 26.33
N TYR A 372 -8.27 30.77 26.49
CA TYR A 372 -8.29 32.21 26.63
C TYR A 372 -7.64 32.82 25.39
N LEU A 373 -8.20 33.93 24.91
CA LEU A 373 -7.54 34.83 23.96
C LEU A 373 -7.18 36.12 24.66
N LEU A 374 -5.91 36.49 24.59
CA LEU A 374 -5.36 37.69 25.19
C LEU A 374 -4.77 38.62 24.13
N ASP A 375 -5.03 39.91 24.25
CA ASP A 375 -4.44 40.95 23.42
C ASP A 375 -2.97 41.17 23.79
N VAL A 376 -2.10 41.16 22.79
CA VAL A 376 -0.64 41.15 22.98
C VAL A 376 -0.06 42.54 23.25
N GLU A 377 -0.85 43.61 23.09
CA GLU A 377 -0.41 44.99 23.32
C GLU A 377 -0.98 45.58 24.62
N THR A 378 -2.24 45.27 24.95
CA THR A 378 -2.88 45.71 26.20
C THR A 378 -2.73 44.73 27.36
N GLY A 379 -2.58 43.43 27.07
CA GLY A 379 -2.60 42.37 28.08
C GLY A 379 -4.00 42.03 28.61
N GLU A 380 -5.07 42.45 27.92
CA GLU A 380 -6.46 42.19 28.30
C GLU A 380 -7.01 40.88 27.70
N GLU A 381 -7.85 40.17 28.44
CA GLU A 381 -8.60 39.00 27.95
C GLU A 381 -9.73 39.44 27.00
N LYS A 382 -9.70 38.96 25.75
CA LYS A 382 -10.72 39.24 24.72
C LYS A 382 -11.83 38.19 24.65
N ALA A 383 -11.53 36.91 24.91
CA ALA A 383 -12.50 35.82 24.84
C ALA A 383 -12.08 34.61 25.69
N ILE A 384 -13.07 33.83 26.14
CA ILE A 384 -12.86 32.56 26.86
C ILE A 384 -13.78 31.47 26.29
N PHE A 385 -13.20 30.42 25.70
CA PHE A 385 -13.91 29.27 25.16
C PHE A 385 -13.97 28.14 26.20
N LYS A 386 -15.19 27.61 26.44
CA LYS A 386 -15.47 26.68 27.55
C LYS A 386 -16.18 25.42 27.02
N ARG A 387 -15.43 24.33 26.83
CA ARG A 387 -15.98 23.03 26.34
C ARG A 387 -15.12 21.80 26.63
N HIS A 388 -13.81 21.93 26.77
CA HIS A 388 -12.96 20.78 27.11
C HIS A 388 -13.24 20.32 28.55
N TYR A 389 -13.23 19.00 28.75
CA TYR A 389 -13.42 18.35 30.06
C TYR A 389 -12.14 17.65 30.55
N THR A 390 -11.03 17.87 29.85
CA THR A 390 -9.72 17.23 30.05
C THR A 390 -8.61 18.21 29.69
N GLU A 391 -7.39 17.91 30.11
CA GLU A 391 -6.15 18.61 29.71
C GLU A 391 -6.09 18.90 28.20
N ILE A 392 -5.81 20.16 27.84
CA ILE A 392 -5.55 20.61 26.47
C ILE A 392 -4.05 20.55 26.24
N LEU A 393 -3.63 19.99 25.10
CA LEU A 393 -2.22 19.66 24.82
C LEU A 393 -1.67 20.38 23.59
N SER A 394 -2.55 20.77 22.66
CA SER A 394 -2.15 21.51 21.46
C SER A 394 -3.24 22.48 21.02
N ILE A 395 -2.83 23.70 20.66
CA ILE A 395 -3.68 24.77 20.14
C ILE A 395 -2.97 25.37 18.92
N CYS A 396 -3.72 25.62 17.84
CA CYS A 396 -3.20 26.16 16.59
C CYS A 396 -4.24 27.07 15.93
N PHE A 397 -3.84 28.26 15.46
CA PHE A 397 -4.69 29.10 14.60
C PHE A 397 -4.65 28.58 13.15
N SER A 398 -5.75 28.75 12.42
CA SER A 398 -5.74 28.62 10.95
C SER A 398 -4.91 29.75 10.32
N PRO A 399 -4.32 29.56 9.12
CA PRO A 399 -3.42 30.55 8.51
C PRO A 399 -4.05 31.92 8.23
N ASP A 400 -5.37 31.97 8.06
CA ASP A 400 -6.19 33.18 7.86
C ASP A 400 -6.59 33.88 9.17
N GLY A 401 -6.31 33.27 10.33
CA GLY A 401 -6.68 33.79 11.65
C GLY A 401 -8.17 33.72 11.99
N THR A 402 -9.01 33.03 11.22
CA THR A 402 -10.47 32.97 11.48
C THR A 402 -10.88 31.84 12.42
N THR A 403 -10.11 30.75 12.46
CA THR A 403 -10.46 29.50 13.14
C THR A 403 -9.35 29.10 14.13
N LEU A 404 -9.71 28.59 15.30
CA LEU A 404 -8.78 28.04 16.28
C LEU A 404 -9.02 26.54 16.46
N ALA A 405 -8.01 25.71 16.21
CA ALA A 405 -8.03 24.30 16.53
C ALA A 405 -7.49 24.07 17.95
N SER A 406 -8.10 23.15 18.68
CA SER A 406 -7.66 22.76 20.02
C SER A 406 -7.87 21.25 20.27
N GLY A 407 -6.81 20.56 20.65
CA GLY A 407 -6.80 19.11 20.92
C GLY A 407 -6.18 18.80 22.30
N GLY A 408 -6.64 17.71 22.91
CA GLY A 408 -6.21 17.31 24.25
C GLY A 408 -6.68 15.90 24.61
N GLY A 409 -6.56 15.55 25.89
CA GLY A 409 -7.04 14.28 26.43
C GLY A 409 -6.29 13.81 27.68
N ASP A 410 -7.02 13.20 28.61
CA ASP A 410 -6.41 12.53 29.77
C ASP A 410 -5.93 11.11 29.42
N ARG A 411 -4.71 10.80 29.86
CA ARG A 411 -4.00 9.53 29.67
C ARG A 411 -4.47 8.42 30.63
N ARG A 412 -5.21 8.76 31.71
CA ARG A 412 -5.62 7.82 32.77
C ARG A 412 -7.08 7.33 32.65
N THR A 413 -8.03 8.20 32.32
CA THR A 413 -9.47 7.85 32.29
C THR A 413 -9.94 7.24 30.98
N GLY A 414 -9.21 7.40 29.87
CA GLY A 414 -9.71 6.99 28.54
C GLY A 414 -10.96 7.77 28.10
N SER A 415 -11.13 8.99 28.62
CA SER A 415 -12.25 9.88 28.28
C SER A 415 -12.25 10.25 26.79
N CYS A 416 -13.41 10.63 26.26
CA CYS A 416 -13.57 11.08 24.87
C CYS A 416 -12.82 12.39 24.62
N SER A 417 -11.55 12.23 24.30
CA SER A 417 -10.68 13.24 23.70
C SER A 417 -11.26 13.66 22.34
N ARG A 418 -11.22 14.96 22.04
CA ARG A 418 -11.81 15.55 20.82
C ARG A 418 -10.95 16.72 20.34
N VAL A 419 -11.00 17.01 19.05
CA VAL A 419 -10.40 18.22 18.46
C VAL A 419 -11.52 19.19 18.12
N TYR A 420 -11.53 20.34 18.79
CA TYR A 420 -12.55 21.36 18.63
C TYR A 420 -12.04 22.47 17.71
N LEU A 421 -12.84 22.82 16.70
CA LEU A 421 -12.63 23.97 15.83
C LEU A 421 -13.54 25.11 16.29
N TRP A 422 -12.97 26.25 16.66
CA TRP A 422 -13.68 27.44 17.11
C TRP A 422 -13.66 28.53 16.05
N ASP A 423 -14.79 29.19 15.81
CA ASP A 423 -14.86 30.41 15.00
C ASP A 423 -14.55 31.62 15.88
N LEU A 424 -13.47 32.33 15.55
CA LEU A 424 -12.96 33.47 16.31
C LEU A 424 -13.77 34.75 16.09
N LYS A 425 -14.59 34.82 15.04
CA LYS A 425 -15.47 35.96 14.74
C LYS A 425 -16.79 35.89 15.50
N THR A 426 -17.33 34.69 15.72
CA THR A 426 -18.58 34.50 16.47
C THR A 426 -18.38 34.06 17.93
N GLY A 427 -17.18 33.56 18.26
CA GLY A 427 -16.89 32.97 19.58
C GLY A 427 -17.47 31.56 19.76
N GLN A 428 -18.03 30.95 18.71
CA GLN A 428 -18.77 29.70 18.79
C GLN A 428 -17.95 28.49 18.30
N LEU A 429 -18.44 27.28 18.63
CA LEU A 429 -17.88 26.04 18.14
C LEU A 429 -18.32 25.82 16.68
N LYS A 430 -17.34 25.81 15.76
CA LYS A 430 -17.52 25.61 14.31
C LYS A 430 -17.66 24.13 13.95
N ASN A 431 -16.85 23.26 14.53
CA ASN A 431 -16.93 21.80 14.35
C ASN A 431 -16.29 21.02 15.51
N GLU A 432 -16.64 19.75 15.68
CA GLU A 432 -16.18 18.84 16.73
C GLU A 432 -15.69 17.51 16.13
N LEU A 433 -14.38 17.39 15.91
CA LEU A 433 -13.74 16.23 15.29
C LEU A 433 -13.42 15.18 16.36
N CYS A 434 -13.86 13.94 16.17
CA CYS A 434 -13.80 12.88 17.18
C CYS A 434 -13.31 11.57 16.56
N TYR A 435 -12.26 10.97 17.13
CA TYR A 435 -11.74 9.67 16.68
C TYR A 435 -11.48 8.75 17.88
N MET A 436 -12.25 7.66 17.95
CA MET A 436 -12.22 6.65 19.02
C MET A 436 -12.20 7.27 20.44
N LYS A 437 -11.47 6.67 21.39
CA LYS A 437 -11.25 7.17 22.76
C LYS A 437 -9.74 7.24 23.03
N CYS A 438 -9.06 8.13 22.32
CA CYS A 438 -7.60 8.17 22.23
C CYS A 438 -7.09 9.61 22.40
N ARG A 439 -5.98 9.79 23.12
CA ARG A 439 -5.40 11.11 23.43
C ARG A 439 -4.85 11.80 22.18
N PHE A 440 -5.17 13.08 21.99
CA PHE A 440 -4.55 13.94 20.99
C PHE A 440 -3.34 14.68 21.60
N THR A 441 -2.16 14.57 20.98
CA THR A 441 -0.93 15.19 21.49
C THR A 441 -0.53 16.48 20.77
N SER A 442 -0.77 16.57 19.46
CA SER A 442 -0.40 17.72 18.63
C SER A 442 -1.43 17.91 17.51
N VAL A 443 -1.77 19.17 17.21
CA VAL A 443 -2.65 19.55 16.08
C VAL A 443 -1.98 20.64 15.22
N CYS A 444 -2.12 20.58 13.90
CA CYS A 444 -1.70 21.66 13.02
C CYS A 444 -2.55 21.73 11.73
N PHE A 445 -2.78 22.95 11.25
CA PHE A 445 -3.37 23.20 9.94
C PHE A 445 -2.34 23.09 8.81
N SER A 446 -2.79 22.74 7.61
CA SER A 446 -2.07 22.96 6.37
C SER A 446 -1.88 24.47 6.12
N PRO A 447 -0.85 24.92 5.36
CA PRO A 447 -0.64 26.35 5.07
C PRO A 447 -1.75 27.03 4.26
N ASP A 448 -2.60 26.25 3.60
CA ASP A 448 -3.81 26.72 2.89
C ASP A 448 -5.07 26.75 3.80
N GLY A 449 -4.99 26.23 5.02
CA GLY A 449 -6.10 26.16 5.97
C GLY A 449 -7.19 25.14 5.64
N THR A 450 -7.10 24.41 4.52
CA THR A 450 -8.13 23.47 4.05
C THR A 450 -8.15 22.16 4.82
N THR A 451 -7.02 21.78 5.41
CA THR A 451 -6.78 20.47 6.03
C THR A 451 -6.24 20.66 7.46
N LEU A 452 -6.69 19.83 8.39
CA LEU A 452 -6.17 19.77 9.77
C LEU A 452 -5.61 18.37 10.04
N ALA A 453 -4.37 18.29 10.51
CA ALA A 453 -3.78 17.05 11.02
C ALA A 453 -3.78 17.06 12.56
N ALA A 454 -3.99 15.89 13.18
CA ALA A 454 -3.75 15.65 14.60
C ALA A 454 -3.09 14.29 14.83
N SER A 455 -2.16 14.23 15.80
CA SER A 455 -1.54 12.98 16.24
C SER A 455 -2.37 12.26 17.30
N VAL A 456 -2.63 10.97 17.08
CA VAL A 456 -3.41 10.09 17.95
C VAL A 456 -2.58 8.86 18.33
N ILE A 457 -2.10 8.86 19.57
CA ILE A 457 -1.16 7.85 20.08
C ILE A 457 0.02 7.72 19.08
N ASN A 458 0.08 6.65 18.30
CA ASN A 458 1.18 6.32 17.38
C ASN A 458 0.88 6.62 15.89
N ASN A 459 -0.27 7.25 15.60
CA ASN A 459 -0.79 7.49 14.25
C ASN A 459 -1.09 8.98 14.03
N ILE A 460 -1.27 9.40 12.78
CA ILE A 460 -1.75 10.74 12.43
C ILE A 460 -3.08 10.62 11.70
N ILE A 461 -4.01 11.51 12.01
CA ILE A 461 -5.33 11.57 11.40
C ILE A 461 -5.52 12.96 10.82
N VAL A 462 -6.12 13.03 9.65
CA VAL A 462 -6.17 14.23 8.84
C VAL A 462 -7.60 14.43 8.34
N TRP A 463 -8.19 15.58 8.66
CA TRP A 463 -9.55 15.96 8.26
C TRP A 463 -9.56 17.14 7.32
N ASN A 464 -10.61 17.20 6.51
CA ASN A 464 -11.01 18.42 5.83
C ASN A 464 -11.61 19.40 6.84
N VAL A 465 -11.20 20.67 6.80
CA VAL A 465 -11.61 21.70 7.77
C VAL A 465 -13.02 22.22 7.51
N GLU A 466 -13.51 22.11 6.27
CA GLU A 466 -14.83 22.59 5.86
C GLU A 466 -15.91 21.52 6.05
N THR A 467 -15.68 20.28 5.59
CA THR A 467 -16.65 19.19 5.76
C THR A 467 -16.55 18.47 7.10
N GLY A 468 -15.37 18.47 7.73
CA GLY A 468 -15.07 17.67 8.92
C GLY A 468 -14.84 16.17 8.63
N GLU A 469 -14.85 15.75 7.36
CA GLU A 469 -14.58 14.36 7.00
C GLU A 469 -13.11 13.96 7.19
N GLU A 470 -12.88 12.69 7.53
CA GLU A 470 -11.55 12.09 7.56
C GLU A 470 -11.04 11.85 6.13
N GLU A 471 -9.99 12.61 5.75
CA GLU A 471 -9.30 12.49 4.47
C GLU A 471 -8.22 11.40 4.51
N TYR A 472 -7.43 11.31 5.60
CA TYR A 472 -6.33 10.34 5.74
C TYR A 472 -6.19 9.80 7.17
N PHE A 473 -5.88 8.50 7.26
CA PHE A 473 -5.34 7.86 8.46
C PHE A 473 -3.94 7.31 8.13
N LEU A 474 -2.92 7.80 8.84
CA LEU A 474 -1.53 7.40 8.66
C LEU A 474 -1.07 6.59 9.88
N GLN A 475 -0.85 5.28 9.69
CA GLN A 475 -0.22 4.45 10.71
C GLN A 475 1.29 4.71 10.71
N CYS A 476 1.80 5.36 11.76
CA CYS A 476 3.16 5.88 11.76
C CYS A 476 4.14 5.02 12.56
N TYR A 477 4.09 5.06 13.89
CA TYR A 477 5.14 4.53 14.77
C TYR A 477 4.66 3.34 15.62
N HIS A 478 5.56 2.79 16.43
CA HIS A 478 5.20 1.92 17.56
C HIS A 478 5.15 2.66 18.91
N LYS A 479 5.43 3.97 18.93
CA LYS A 479 5.43 4.86 20.10
C LYS A 479 4.54 6.09 19.89
N GLU A 480 4.23 6.77 21.00
CA GLU A 480 3.44 8.02 21.02
C GLU A 480 4.16 9.11 20.17
N ILE A 481 3.40 9.75 19.27
CA ILE A 481 3.85 10.92 18.50
C ILE A 481 3.74 12.12 19.43
N ASN A 482 4.84 12.85 19.61
CA ASN A 482 4.82 14.06 20.44
C ASN A 482 4.36 15.29 19.64
N LEU A 483 4.77 15.38 18.36
CA LEU A 483 4.60 16.56 17.53
C LEU A 483 4.37 16.20 16.06
N ILE A 484 3.60 17.05 15.39
CA ILE A 484 3.45 17.10 13.93
C ILE A 484 3.56 18.55 13.43
N CYS A 485 4.09 18.76 12.22
CA CYS A 485 3.93 20.02 11.48
C CYS A 485 3.97 19.80 9.96
N PHE A 486 3.23 20.63 9.21
CA PHE A 486 3.35 20.70 7.75
C PHE A 486 4.59 21.52 7.32
N SER A 487 5.11 21.25 6.13
CA SER A 487 6.00 22.18 5.42
C SER A 487 5.25 23.46 5.05
N SER A 488 5.97 24.58 4.92
CA SER A 488 5.37 25.88 4.60
C SER A 488 4.76 25.97 3.18
N ASP A 489 4.97 24.95 2.34
CA ASP A 489 4.36 24.80 1.01
C ASP A 489 3.28 23.69 0.96
N GLY A 490 2.91 23.11 2.11
CA GLY A 490 1.84 22.12 2.26
C GLY A 490 2.13 20.73 1.67
N ARG A 491 3.31 20.52 1.07
CA ARG A 491 3.64 19.26 0.38
C ARG A 491 4.04 18.14 1.33
N MET A 492 4.72 18.47 2.42
CA MET A 492 5.19 17.48 3.39
C MET A 492 4.41 17.63 4.69
N LEU A 493 4.04 16.51 5.28
CA LEU A 493 3.67 16.42 6.69
C LEU A 493 4.83 15.77 7.43
N VAL A 494 5.25 16.31 8.56
CA VAL A 494 6.37 15.78 9.36
C VAL A 494 5.89 15.41 10.74
N SER A 495 6.34 14.26 11.22
CA SER A 495 6.05 13.72 12.54
C SER A 495 7.32 13.39 13.30
N GLY A 496 7.25 13.40 14.63
CA GLY A 496 8.33 12.94 15.50
C GLY A 496 7.82 12.17 16.71
N SER A 497 8.40 11.00 16.95
CA SER A 497 8.18 10.17 18.14
C SER A 497 9.15 10.55 19.27
N GLY A 498 8.66 10.45 20.51
CA GLY A 498 9.44 10.67 21.73
C GLY A 498 8.91 9.83 22.89
N GLN A 499 9.44 10.03 24.09
CA GLN A 499 9.14 9.19 25.25
C GLN A 499 8.97 10.03 26.53
N TYR A 500 8.01 9.64 27.36
CA TYR A 500 7.71 10.29 28.65
C TYR A 500 7.54 9.27 29.81
N ASP A 501 7.96 8.00 29.60
CA ASP A 501 7.92 6.93 30.59
C ASP A 501 9.20 6.06 30.50
N ASP A 502 9.87 5.80 31.62
CA ASP A 502 11.21 5.17 31.65
C ASP A 502 11.24 3.65 31.34
N PHE A 503 10.09 2.98 31.21
CA PHE A 503 10.01 1.52 31.39
C PHE A 503 10.09 0.63 30.12
N ILE A 504 10.28 1.19 28.91
CA ILE A 504 10.50 0.38 27.68
C ILE A 504 11.66 0.93 26.84
N SER A 505 12.68 0.09 26.63
CA SER A 505 14.03 0.46 26.16
C SER A 505 14.26 0.53 24.65
N ASN A 506 13.23 0.31 23.82
CA ASN A 506 13.35 0.45 22.35
C ASN A 506 13.39 1.93 21.92
N ARG A 507 14.45 2.35 21.22
CA ARG A 507 14.73 3.76 20.90
C ARG A 507 14.16 4.22 19.54
N ASP A 508 12.84 4.34 19.44
CA ASP A 508 12.21 5.02 18.30
C ASP A 508 12.18 6.55 18.55
N SER A 509 13.33 7.20 18.38
CA SER A 509 13.49 8.67 18.39
C SER A 509 13.57 9.19 16.95
N MET A 510 12.46 9.10 16.21
CA MET A 510 12.50 9.12 14.74
C MET A 510 11.65 10.24 14.15
N ILE A 511 12.27 11.10 13.33
CA ILE A 511 11.55 12.08 12.50
C ILE A 511 11.26 11.45 11.14
N ARG A 512 10.01 11.52 10.69
CA ARG A 512 9.56 11.07 9.38
C ARG A 512 8.90 12.18 8.59
N PHE A 513 9.16 12.15 7.28
CA PHE A 513 8.62 13.07 6.29
C PHE A 513 7.68 12.29 5.37
N TRP A 514 6.41 12.68 5.37
CA TRP A 514 5.35 12.10 4.55
C TRP A 514 5.07 13.04 3.37
N ASP A 515 5.12 12.55 2.12
CA ASP A 515 4.71 13.35 0.97
C ASP A 515 3.18 13.43 0.92
N PHE A 516 2.65 14.46 1.56
CA PHE A 516 1.23 14.75 1.64
C PHE A 516 0.63 15.12 0.27
N LYS A 517 1.44 15.61 -0.68
CA LYS A 517 0.97 15.85 -2.04
C LYS A 517 0.78 14.54 -2.79
N SER A 518 1.73 13.61 -2.70
CA SER A 518 1.58 12.28 -3.32
C SER A 518 0.43 11.50 -2.68
N LEU A 519 0.25 11.58 -1.36
CA LEU A 519 -0.95 11.04 -0.68
C LEU A 519 -2.26 11.69 -1.20
N LYS A 520 -2.30 13.02 -1.41
CA LYS A 520 -3.45 13.70 -2.07
C LYS A 520 -3.66 13.28 -3.53
N GLN A 521 -2.66 12.70 -4.21
CA GLN A 521 -2.81 12.12 -5.55
C GLN A 521 -3.23 10.65 -5.51
N GLU A 522 -2.77 9.87 -4.53
CA GLU A 522 -3.23 8.50 -4.30
C GLU A 522 -4.70 8.46 -3.84
N VAL A 523 -5.19 9.45 -3.07
CA VAL A 523 -6.61 9.52 -2.64
C VAL A 523 -7.58 9.99 -3.75
N ASN A 524 -7.08 10.28 -4.96
CA ASN A 524 -7.91 10.19 -6.17
C ASN A 524 -8.20 8.73 -6.60
N SER A 525 -7.73 7.72 -5.84
CA SER A 525 -8.22 6.33 -5.94
C SER A 525 -9.65 6.23 -5.39
N VAL A 526 -10.56 6.56 -6.29
CA VAL A 526 -11.94 6.08 -6.34
C VAL A 526 -12.05 4.65 -5.77
N GLY A 527 -12.68 4.48 -4.61
CA GLY A 527 -12.58 3.25 -3.82
C GLY A 527 -13.52 3.22 -2.61
N HIS A 528 -13.84 2.00 -2.16
CA HIS A 528 -14.61 1.81 -0.93
C HIS A 528 -13.75 2.10 0.32
N LYS A 529 -14.31 2.84 1.29
CA LYS A 529 -13.68 3.10 2.61
C LYS A 529 -14.02 1.99 3.64
N GLY A 530 -14.82 0.99 3.26
CA GLY A 530 -15.35 -0.04 4.14
C GLY A 530 -15.31 -1.44 3.53
N ASN A 531 -15.68 -2.45 4.31
CA ASN A 531 -15.70 -3.85 3.86
C ASN A 531 -16.67 -4.02 2.67
N VAL A 532 -16.20 -4.46 1.50
CA VAL A 532 -17.07 -4.73 0.35
C VAL A 532 -17.84 -6.02 0.63
N LYS A 533 -19.16 -5.91 0.79
CA LYS A 533 -20.02 -7.04 1.20
C LYS A 533 -20.70 -7.76 0.05
N GLN A 534 -21.02 -7.06 -1.04
CA GLN A 534 -21.56 -7.70 -2.24
C GLN A 534 -21.00 -7.06 -3.51
N VAL A 535 -20.71 -7.88 -4.53
CA VAL A 535 -20.44 -7.45 -5.90
C VAL A 535 -21.38 -8.16 -6.88
N CYS A 536 -21.79 -7.49 -7.96
CA CYS A 536 -22.50 -8.13 -9.07
C CYS A 536 -22.25 -7.40 -10.40
N PHE A 537 -22.14 -8.14 -11.51
CA PHE A 537 -22.12 -7.57 -12.85
C PHE A 537 -23.53 -7.23 -13.35
N SER A 538 -23.62 -6.23 -14.24
CA SER A 538 -24.80 -6.03 -15.10
C SER A 538 -24.94 -7.19 -16.10
N PRO A 539 -26.14 -7.46 -16.65
CA PRO A 539 -26.38 -8.59 -17.56
C PRO A 539 -25.52 -8.57 -18.83
N ASP A 540 -25.12 -7.38 -19.30
CA ASP A 540 -24.22 -7.17 -20.45
C ASP A 540 -22.72 -7.19 -20.08
N GLY A 541 -22.38 -7.31 -18.79
CA GLY A 541 -21.00 -7.32 -18.28
C GLY A 541 -20.24 -5.99 -18.37
N THR A 542 -20.88 -4.89 -18.78
CA THR A 542 -20.20 -3.58 -18.94
C THR A 542 -20.04 -2.83 -17.63
N THR A 543 -20.94 -3.05 -16.67
CA THR A 543 -20.98 -2.37 -15.38
C THR A 543 -20.83 -3.39 -14.25
N LEU A 544 -20.10 -3.03 -13.20
CA LEU A 544 -20.06 -3.75 -11.94
C LEU A 544 -20.69 -2.87 -10.86
N ALA A 545 -21.53 -3.45 -10.00
CA ALA A 545 -22.03 -2.79 -8.80
C ALA A 545 -21.40 -3.42 -7.55
N SER A 546 -21.09 -2.60 -6.56
CA SER A 546 -20.55 -3.05 -5.27
C SER A 546 -21.23 -2.34 -4.10
N GLY A 547 -21.64 -3.10 -3.09
CA GLY A 547 -22.20 -2.60 -1.83
C GLY A 547 -21.23 -2.81 -0.67
N SER A 548 -21.09 -1.81 0.21
CA SER A 548 -20.06 -1.80 1.25
C SER A 548 -20.57 -1.41 2.64
N ARG A 549 -19.78 -1.80 3.65
CA ARG A 549 -19.93 -1.37 5.04
C ARG A 549 -19.75 0.14 5.24
N ASP A 550 -19.10 0.84 4.30
CA ASP A 550 -19.03 2.32 4.27
C ASP A 550 -20.36 3.00 3.89
N MET A 551 -21.46 2.24 3.79
CA MET A 551 -22.83 2.71 3.53
C MET A 551 -23.09 3.15 2.08
N SER A 552 -22.05 3.19 1.24
CA SER A 552 -22.18 3.53 -0.17
C SER A 552 -22.38 2.31 -1.07
N ILE A 553 -22.89 2.58 -2.28
CA ILE A 553 -22.82 1.67 -3.42
C ILE A 553 -22.01 2.36 -4.51
N HIS A 554 -21.11 1.64 -5.17
CA HIS A 554 -20.39 2.16 -6.33
C HIS A 554 -20.80 1.39 -7.59
N LEU A 555 -20.98 2.11 -8.69
CA LEU A 555 -21.13 1.57 -10.05
C LEU A 555 -19.83 1.84 -10.81
N TRP A 556 -19.24 0.81 -11.41
CA TRP A 556 -17.94 0.84 -12.08
C TRP A 556 -18.08 0.46 -13.56
N ASP A 557 -17.48 1.23 -14.45
CA ASP A 557 -17.25 0.81 -15.83
C ASP A 557 -16.14 -0.26 -15.84
N VAL A 558 -16.51 -1.49 -16.19
CA VAL A 558 -15.65 -2.68 -16.13
C VAL A 558 -14.45 -2.55 -17.07
N LYS A 559 -14.60 -1.79 -18.16
CA LYS A 559 -13.60 -1.63 -19.23
C LYS A 559 -12.46 -0.68 -18.87
N THR A 560 -12.72 0.28 -18.00
CA THR A 560 -11.79 1.35 -17.61
C THR A 560 -11.38 1.29 -16.14
N GLY A 561 -12.11 0.56 -15.29
CA GLY A 561 -11.92 0.54 -13.85
C GLY A 561 -12.43 1.80 -13.14
N GLN A 562 -13.09 2.72 -13.85
CA GLN A 562 -13.54 3.99 -13.31
C GLN A 562 -14.96 3.88 -12.73
N GLN A 563 -15.21 4.50 -11.59
CA GLN A 563 -16.56 4.65 -11.05
C GLN A 563 -17.37 5.59 -11.96
N MET A 564 -18.52 5.09 -12.40
CA MET A 564 -19.56 5.86 -13.09
C MET A 564 -20.38 6.68 -12.09
N PHE A 565 -20.82 6.04 -11.00
CA PHE A 565 -21.64 6.67 -9.96
C PHE A 565 -21.29 6.13 -8.56
N LYS A 566 -21.41 6.99 -7.56
CA LYS A 566 -21.51 6.62 -6.14
C LYS A 566 -22.95 6.87 -5.72
N LEU A 567 -23.68 5.83 -5.35
CA LEU A 567 -25.07 5.92 -4.92
C LEU A 567 -25.08 6.08 -3.40
N GLU A 568 -25.61 7.21 -2.94
CA GLU A 568 -25.76 7.56 -1.54
C GLU A 568 -27.25 7.66 -1.18
N GLY A 569 -27.62 7.28 0.04
CA GLY A 569 -29.02 7.23 0.48
C GLY A 569 -29.35 6.09 1.42
N HIS A 570 -28.48 5.07 1.55
CA HIS A 570 -28.50 4.19 2.71
C HIS A 570 -27.70 4.86 3.84
N GLU A 571 -28.33 5.08 5.00
CA GLU A 571 -27.73 5.69 6.20
C GLU A 571 -26.70 4.77 6.91
N HIS A 572 -26.33 3.67 6.26
CA HIS A 572 -26.22 2.38 6.93
C HIS A 572 -25.62 1.29 5.99
N CYS A 573 -24.69 0.46 6.50
CA CYS A 573 -23.96 -0.59 5.75
C CYS A 573 -24.79 -1.37 4.71
N VAL A 574 -24.40 -1.40 3.44
CA VAL A 574 -25.15 -2.14 2.39
C VAL A 574 -24.71 -3.60 2.36
N ASN A 575 -25.63 -4.52 2.59
CA ASN A 575 -25.33 -5.96 2.67
C ASN A 575 -25.49 -6.66 1.30
N SER A 576 -26.39 -6.20 0.44
CA SER A 576 -26.69 -6.84 -0.85
C SER A 576 -26.96 -5.83 -1.96
N VAL A 577 -26.49 -6.14 -3.18
CA VAL A 577 -26.78 -5.44 -4.43
C VAL A 577 -27.08 -6.47 -5.53
N CYS A 578 -28.00 -6.15 -6.44
CA CYS A 578 -28.39 -7.01 -7.56
C CYS A 578 -28.93 -6.16 -8.73
N PHE A 579 -28.55 -6.44 -9.97
CA PHE A 579 -29.14 -5.81 -11.17
C PHE A 579 -30.43 -6.51 -11.61
N SER A 580 -31.35 -5.76 -12.23
CA SER A 580 -32.46 -6.34 -12.99
C SER A 580 -31.98 -7.03 -14.27
N PRO A 581 -32.72 -8.01 -14.83
CA PRO A 581 -32.30 -8.76 -16.03
C PRO A 581 -32.12 -7.93 -17.31
N ASP A 582 -32.68 -6.72 -17.34
CA ASP A 582 -32.50 -5.73 -18.42
C ASP A 582 -31.32 -4.78 -18.19
N GLY A 583 -30.67 -4.83 -17.03
CA GLY A 583 -29.56 -3.95 -16.62
C GLY A 583 -29.96 -2.49 -16.35
N ILE A 584 -31.26 -2.14 -16.40
CA ILE A 584 -31.74 -0.76 -16.28
C ILE A 584 -31.81 -0.32 -14.80
N THR A 585 -32.09 -1.25 -13.89
CA THR A 585 -32.24 -0.96 -12.46
C THR A 585 -31.29 -1.78 -11.59
N LEU A 586 -30.95 -1.22 -10.43
CA LEU A 586 -30.25 -1.91 -9.35
C LEU A 586 -31.17 -1.96 -8.12
N ALA A 587 -31.25 -3.11 -7.46
CA ALA A 587 -31.81 -3.23 -6.12
C ALA A 587 -30.67 -3.31 -5.09
N SER A 588 -30.82 -2.67 -3.94
CA SER A 588 -29.87 -2.79 -2.83
C SER A 588 -30.55 -2.85 -1.47
N GLY A 589 -30.07 -3.74 -0.60
CA GLY A 589 -30.71 -4.08 0.67
C GLY A 589 -29.87 -3.76 1.91
N LYS A 590 -30.53 -3.12 2.89
CA LYS A 590 -30.21 -3.24 4.32
C LYS A 590 -31.47 -3.06 5.16
N SER A 591 -31.64 -1.98 5.93
CA SER A 591 -32.82 -1.79 6.79
C SER A 591 -34.12 -1.68 5.99
N TYR A 592 -34.01 -1.19 4.76
CA TYR A 592 -35.03 -1.17 3.71
C TYR A 592 -34.34 -1.57 2.39
N ILE A 593 -35.11 -1.66 1.31
CA ILE A 593 -34.58 -1.89 -0.03
C ILE A 593 -34.69 -0.58 -0.83
N CYS A 594 -33.64 -0.21 -1.55
CA CYS A 594 -33.71 0.87 -2.53
C CYS A 594 -33.66 0.29 -3.95
N ILE A 595 -34.48 0.84 -4.84
CA ILE A 595 -34.38 0.62 -6.29
C ILE A 595 -33.75 1.88 -6.90
N TRP A 596 -32.75 1.71 -7.76
CA TRP A 596 -31.99 2.78 -8.40
C TRP A 596 -32.05 2.64 -9.92
N ASP A 597 -32.11 3.76 -10.63
CA ASP A 597 -31.88 3.80 -12.08
C ASP A 597 -30.36 3.82 -12.36
N VAL A 598 -29.88 2.86 -13.16
CA VAL A 598 -28.45 2.63 -13.40
C VAL A 598 -27.82 3.72 -14.28
N LYS A 599 -28.62 4.41 -15.11
CA LYS A 599 -28.13 5.43 -16.05
C LYS A 599 -27.97 6.82 -15.43
N THR A 600 -28.73 7.11 -14.38
CA THR A 600 -28.77 8.40 -13.69
C THR A 600 -28.20 8.36 -12.28
N GLY A 601 -28.07 7.16 -11.69
CA GLY A 601 -27.67 6.96 -10.30
C GLY A 601 -28.75 7.38 -9.28
N GLN A 602 -29.97 7.71 -9.73
CA GLN A 602 -31.03 8.22 -8.85
C GLN A 602 -31.83 7.10 -8.22
N GLN A 603 -32.24 7.29 -6.96
CA GLN A 603 -33.17 6.39 -6.29
C GLN A 603 -34.58 6.56 -6.86
N MET A 604 -35.15 5.46 -7.37
CA MET A 604 -36.53 5.41 -7.90
C MET A 604 -37.54 5.12 -6.79
N PHE A 605 -37.25 4.15 -5.93
CA PHE A 605 -38.17 3.66 -4.90
C PHE A 605 -37.44 3.32 -3.60
N LYS A 606 -38.18 3.35 -2.49
CA LYS A 606 -37.81 2.81 -1.18
C LYS A 606 -38.87 1.78 -0.80
N LEU A 607 -38.49 0.50 -0.69
CA LEU A 607 -39.38 -0.58 -0.30
C LEU A 607 -39.23 -0.80 1.20
N GLU A 608 -40.26 -0.44 1.96
CA GLU A 608 -40.33 -0.57 3.41
C GLU A 608 -41.29 -1.69 3.82
N GLY A 609 -41.00 -2.36 4.93
CA GLY A 609 -41.90 -3.36 5.51
C GLY A 609 -41.20 -4.49 6.27
N HIS A 610 -39.94 -4.82 5.92
CA HIS A 610 -39.11 -5.71 6.74
C HIS A 610 -38.80 -5.05 8.09
N GLU A 611 -38.83 -5.84 9.18
CA GLU A 611 -38.67 -5.32 10.54
C GLU A 611 -37.21 -5.24 10.99
N LYS A 612 -36.30 -5.88 10.24
CA LYS A 612 -34.86 -5.95 10.48
C LYS A 612 -34.11 -5.99 9.13
N CYS A 613 -32.78 -5.89 9.19
CA CYS A 613 -31.89 -5.91 8.03
C CYS A 613 -32.23 -7.02 7.01
N VAL A 614 -32.39 -6.62 5.76
CA VAL A 614 -32.36 -7.47 4.56
C VAL A 614 -30.91 -7.84 4.27
N ASP A 615 -30.60 -9.15 4.23
CA ASP A 615 -29.25 -9.66 3.95
C ASP A 615 -29.06 -10.05 2.48
N SER A 616 -30.16 -10.23 1.73
CA SER A 616 -30.13 -10.65 0.33
C SER A 616 -31.33 -10.10 -0.45
N VAL A 617 -31.07 -9.58 -1.66
CA VAL A 617 -32.08 -9.23 -2.66
C VAL A 617 -31.78 -9.93 -4.00
N CYS A 618 -32.81 -10.32 -4.74
CA CYS A 618 -32.69 -11.01 -6.04
C CYS A 618 -33.89 -10.69 -6.94
N PHE A 619 -33.65 -10.31 -8.20
CA PHE A 619 -34.72 -10.14 -9.20
C PHE A 619 -35.16 -11.48 -9.80
N SER A 620 -36.44 -11.59 -10.15
CA SER A 620 -36.95 -12.66 -11.00
C SER A 620 -36.42 -12.51 -12.44
N PRO A 621 -36.32 -13.59 -13.23
CA PRO A 621 -35.71 -13.54 -14.58
C PRO A 621 -36.47 -12.69 -15.60
N ASP A 622 -37.75 -12.40 -15.34
CA ASP A 622 -38.60 -11.49 -16.12
C ASP A 622 -38.51 -10.01 -15.66
N GLY A 623 -37.75 -9.74 -14.59
CA GLY A 623 -37.60 -8.41 -13.99
C GLY A 623 -38.83 -7.86 -13.28
N THR A 624 -39.95 -8.59 -13.21
CA THR A 624 -41.22 -8.05 -12.66
C THR A 624 -41.29 -8.09 -11.14
N THR A 625 -40.50 -8.96 -10.51
CA THR A 625 -40.60 -9.28 -9.09
C THR A 625 -39.21 -9.24 -8.44
N LEU A 626 -39.10 -8.61 -7.28
CA LEU A 626 -37.92 -8.71 -6.42
C LEU A 626 -38.22 -9.62 -5.24
N ALA A 627 -37.32 -10.54 -4.91
CA ALA A 627 -37.32 -11.28 -3.66
C ALA A 627 -36.32 -10.67 -2.67
N SER A 628 -36.65 -10.67 -1.39
CA SER A 628 -35.76 -10.28 -0.29
C SER A 628 -35.83 -11.24 0.89
N GLY A 629 -34.69 -11.50 1.54
CA GLY A 629 -34.58 -12.26 2.79
C GLY A 629 -33.99 -11.40 3.91
N SER A 630 -34.52 -11.55 5.13
CA SER A 630 -34.21 -10.68 6.28
C SER A 630 -33.98 -11.43 7.60
N TYR A 631 -33.31 -10.74 8.53
CA TYR A 631 -33.24 -11.09 9.95
C TYR A 631 -34.59 -11.05 10.69
N ASP A 632 -35.68 -10.62 10.04
CA ASP A 632 -37.07 -10.79 10.52
C ASP A 632 -37.65 -12.19 10.23
N ASN A 633 -36.80 -13.13 9.78
CA ASN A 633 -37.10 -14.52 9.45
C ASN A 633 -38.04 -14.70 8.24
N SER A 634 -38.50 -13.62 7.61
CA SER A 634 -39.41 -13.67 6.47
C SER A 634 -38.69 -13.51 5.13
N ILE A 635 -39.33 -14.03 4.10
CA ILE A 635 -39.04 -13.72 2.70
C ILE A 635 -40.18 -12.83 2.19
N ARG A 636 -39.87 -11.79 1.41
CA ARG A 636 -40.89 -10.94 0.79
C ARG A 636 -40.70 -10.87 -0.72
N LEU A 637 -41.82 -10.89 -1.44
CA LEU A 637 -41.86 -10.66 -2.88
C LEU A 637 -42.47 -9.29 -3.14
N TRP A 638 -41.80 -8.47 -3.93
CA TRP A 638 -42.17 -7.09 -4.26
C TRP A 638 -42.41 -6.94 -5.75
N ASP A 639 -43.35 -6.09 -6.14
CA ASP A 639 -43.57 -5.73 -7.52
C ASP A 639 -42.67 -4.56 -7.92
N VAL A 640 -41.82 -4.77 -8.93
CA VAL A 640 -40.76 -3.83 -9.29
C VAL A 640 -41.31 -2.52 -9.89
N LYS A 641 -42.51 -2.56 -10.48
CA LYS A 641 -43.13 -1.39 -11.14
C LYS A 641 -43.90 -0.49 -10.17
N THR A 642 -44.47 -1.07 -9.13
CA THR A 642 -45.32 -0.35 -8.15
C THR A 642 -44.67 -0.17 -6.78
N GLY A 643 -43.58 -0.89 -6.50
CA GLY A 643 -42.92 -0.91 -5.19
C GLY A 643 -43.71 -1.65 -4.10
N GLN A 644 -44.85 -2.26 -4.43
CA GLN A 644 -45.74 -2.89 -3.44
C GLN A 644 -45.35 -4.34 -3.13
N GLN A 645 -45.58 -4.78 -1.90
CA GLN A 645 -45.37 -6.16 -1.49
C GLN A 645 -46.47 -7.07 -2.09
N LYS A 646 -46.08 -8.00 -2.96
CA LYS A 646 -46.96 -9.01 -3.59
C LYS A 646 -47.29 -10.16 -2.63
N ALA A 647 -46.29 -10.61 -1.87
CA ALA A 647 -46.42 -11.74 -0.94
C ALA A 647 -45.38 -11.69 0.18
N LYS A 648 -45.66 -12.41 1.27
CA LYS A 648 -44.73 -12.77 2.35
C LYS A 648 -44.71 -14.29 2.43
N LEU A 649 -43.52 -14.89 2.40
CA LEU A 649 -43.34 -16.33 2.59
C LEU A 649 -42.74 -16.54 3.98
N ASP A 650 -43.53 -17.16 4.85
CA ASP A 650 -43.16 -17.46 6.24
C ASP A 650 -42.91 -18.95 6.42
N GLY A 651 -41.95 -19.32 7.27
CA GLY A 651 -41.71 -20.71 7.64
C GLY A 651 -40.31 -21.00 8.18
N HIS A 652 -39.30 -20.20 7.83
CA HIS A 652 -37.99 -20.24 8.49
C HIS A 652 -38.11 -19.79 9.95
N SER A 653 -37.42 -20.48 10.87
CA SER A 653 -37.48 -20.15 12.31
C SER A 653 -36.42 -19.14 12.75
N GLU A 654 -35.48 -18.81 11.87
CA GLU A 654 -34.33 -17.92 12.11
C GLU A 654 -34.02 -17.08 10.85
N ALA A 655 -33.13 -16.10 10.99
CA ALA A 655 -32.80 -15.11 9.96
C ALA A 655 -32.55 -15.72 8.57
N VAL A 656 -33.20 -15.18 7.54
CA VAL A 656 -33.01 -15.57 6.14
C VAL A 656 -31.84 -14.77 5.54
N ILE A 657 -30.80 -15.48 5.12
CA ILE A 657 -29.49 -14.90 4.73
C ILE A 657 -29.25 -14.93 3.21
N SER A 658 -30.05 -15.70 2.46
CA SER A 658 -29.99 -15.73 1.01
C SER A 658 -31.36 -16.04 0.40
N VAL A 659 -31.69 -15.39 -0.71
CA VAL A 659 -32.84 -15.70 -1.57
C VAL A 659 -32.40 -15.71 -3.04
N TYR A 660 -32.91 -16.64 -3.84
CA TYR A 660 -32.55 -16.73 -5.25
C TYR A 660 -33.65 -17.38 -6.12
N PHE A 661 -33.94 -16.79 -7.28
CA PHE A 661 -34.91 -17.34 -8.23
C PHE A 661 -34.31 -18.43 -9.14
N SER A 662 -35.14 -19.37 -9.57
CA SER A 662 -34.85 -20.19 -10.75
C SER A 662 -34.76 -19.27 -11.98
N PRO A 663 -33.88 -19.53 -12.96
CA PRO A 663 -33.85 -18.86 -14.27
C PRO A 663 -35.14 -18.98 -15.10
N VAL A 664 -36.11 -19.79 -14.66
CA VAL A 664 -37.47 -19.89 -15.25
C VAL A 664 -38.51 -19.11 -14.42
N GLY A 665 -38.12 -18.55 -13.27
CA GLY A 665 -38.96 -17.74 -12.37
C GLY A 665 -39.99 -18.53 -11.54
N THR A 666 -40.12 -19.84 -11.76
CA THR A 666 -41.14 -20.70 -11.13
C THR A 666 -40.89 -20.99 -9.65
N THR A 667 -39.63 -20.95 -9.23
CA THR A 667 -39.19 -21.50 -7.94
C THR A 667 -38.21 -20.54 -7.28
N LEU A 668 -38.37 -20.28 -5.99
CA LEU A 668 -37.43 -19.52 -5.18
C LEU A 668 -36.70 -20.49 -4.24
N ALA A 669 -35.39 -20.35 -4.11
CA ALA A 669 -34.60 -20.98 -3.06
C ALA A 669 -34.28 -19.96 -1.95
N SER A 670 -34.27 -20.40 -0.70
CA SER A 670 -33.81 -19.59 0.44
C SER A 670 -32.93 -20.37 1.40
N GLY A 671 -31.90 -19.71 1.92
CA GLY A 671 -31.07 -20.20 3.02
C GLY A 671 -31.29 -19.39 4.29
N SER A 672 -31.28 -20.05 5.45
CA SER A 672 -31.50 -19.44 6.76
C SER A 672 -30.50 -19.95 7.79
N ARG A 673 -30.33 -19.17 8.87
CA ARG A 673 -29.65 -19.61 10.08
C ARG A 673 -30.36 -20.78 10.80
N ASP A 674 -31.58 -21.16 10.39
CA ASP A 674 -32.28 -22.38 10.88
C ASP A 674 -31.68 -23.70 10.38
N MET A 675 -30.51 -23.64 9.73
CA MET A 675 -29.75 -24.77 9.16
C MET A 675 -30.50 -25.52 8.05
N SER A 676 -31.60 -24.96 7.53
CA SER A 676 -32.35 -25.51 6.40
C SER A 676 -32.26 -24.62 5.16
N ILE A 677 -32.30 -25.28 3.99
CA ILE A 677 -32.55 -24.63 2.71
C ILE A 677 -33.97 -24.99 2.29
N ARG A 678 -34.74 -24.03 1.81
CA ARG A 678 -36.14 -24.23 1.42
C ARG A 678 -36.37 -23.83 -0.04
N LEU A 679 -37.18 -24.63 -0.72
CA LEU A 679 -37.63 -24.34 -2.08
C LEU A 679 -39.11 -23.98 -2.03
N TRP A 680 -39.50 -22.90 -2.70
CA TRP A 680 -40.84 -22.35 -2.70
C TRP A 680 -41.36 -22.24 -4.14
N ASP A 681 -42.61 -22.60 -4.37
CA ASP A 681 -43.30 -22.31 -5.63
C ASP A 681 -43.70 -20.83 -5.64
N VAL A 682 -43.22 -20.07 -6.63
CA VAL A 682 -43.37 -18.60 -6.69
C VAL A 682 -44.82 -18.19 -6.97
N LYS A 683 -45.61 -19.05 -7.60
CA LYS A 683 -46.99 -18.76 -8.00
C LYS A 683 -47.99 -18.95 -6.86
N THR A 684 -47.73 -19.89 -5.97
CA THR A 684 -48.61 -20.26 -4.84
C THR A 684 -48.07 -19.79 -3.48
N GLY A 685 -46.77 -19.47 -3.40
CA GLY A 685 -46.07 -19.16 -2.15
C GLY A 685 -45.82 -20.38 -1.25
N GLN A 686 -46.12 -21.59 -1.71
CA GLN A 686 -46.01 -22.80 -0.89
C GLN A 686 -44.59 -23.37 -0.88
N GLN A 687 -44.15 -23.86 0.28
CA GLN A 687 -42.90 -24.59 0.43
C GLN A 687 -43.00 -25.95 -0.26
N MET A 688 -42.20 -26.17 -1.30
CA MET A 688 -42.09 -27.44 -2.04
C MET A 688 -41.23 -28.47 -1.29
N PHE A 689 -40.06 -28.02 -0.81
CA PHE A 689 -39.07 -28.87 -0.15
C PHE A 689 -38.38 -28.13 1.00
N LYS A 690 -37.99 -28.88 2.03
CA LYS A 690 -37.02 -28.47 3.05
C LYS A 690 -35.85 -29.45 2.97
N LEU A 691 -34.64 -28.92 2.77
CA LEU A 691 -33.40 -29.67 2.69
C LEU A 691 -32.65 -29.50 4.01
N GLU A 692 -32.30 -30.63 4.63
CA GLU A 692 -31.65 -30.73 5.94
C GLU A 692 -30.34 -31.52 5.78
N GLY A 693 -29.31 -31.19 6.56
CA GLY A 693 -27.97 -31.81 6.41
C GLY A 693 -26.78 -30.94 6.83
N HIS A 694 -27.03 -29.73 7.33
CA HIS A 694 -26.04 -28.89 8.02
C HIS A 694 -26.16 -29.08 9.52
N GLU A 695 -25.04 -29.37 10.19
CA GLU A 695 -25.00 -29.74 11.62
C GLU A 695 -24.78 -28.55 12.56
N MET A 696 -24.44 -27.37 12.04
CA MET A 696 -24.24 -26.13 12.78
C MET A 696 -24.55 -24.89 11.93
N LEU A 697 -24.67 -23.74 12.60
CA LEU A 697 -25.15 -22.44 12.10
C LEU A 697 -24.60 -22.03 10.72
N CYS A 698 -25.49 -21.93 9.73
CA CYS A 698 -25.17 -21.31 8.44
C CYS A 698 -24.96 -19.79 8.59
N GLN A 699 -23.94 -19.24 7.93
CA GLN A 699 -23.68 -17.81 7.88
C GLN A 699 -23.23 -17.41 6.46
N PHE A 700 -23.69 -16.25 5.98
CA PHE A 700 -23.38 -15.65 4.67
C PHE A 700 -24.05 -16.29 3.43
N SER A 701 -23.67 -15.84 2.23
CA SER A 701 -24.56 -14.97 1.46
C SER A 701 -24.45 -15.04 -0.07
N SER A 702 -25.61 -14.81 -0.72
CA SER A 702 -25.81 -14.51 -2.14
C SER A 702 -25.41 -15.58 -3.18
N ILE A 703 -26.16 -15.57 -4.28
CA ILE A 703 -25.96 -16.40 -5.49
C ILE A 703 -26.08 -15.45 -6.69
N SER A 704 -25.35 -15.70 -7.77
CA SER A 704 -25.53 -15.03 -9.06
C SER A 704 -25.49 -16.02 -10.24
N SER A 705 -25.88 -15.55 -11.44
CA SER A 705 -26.67 -16.30 -12.44
C SER A 705 -25.87 -16.94 -13.60
N PRO A 706 -26.47 -17.80 -14.48
CA PRO A 706 -27.80 -18.42 -14.47
C PRO A 706 -27.77 -19.95 -14.80
N GLY A 707 -27.19 -20.81 -13.95
CA GLY A 707 -26.89 -22.23 -14.28
C GLY A 707 -27.95 -23.31 -13.98
N TRP A 708 -29.25 -23.10 -14.27
CA TRP A 708 -30.29 -24.09 -13.88
C TRP A 708 -30.45 -25.27 -14.84
N TYR A 709 -29.68 -26.32 -14.56
CA TYR A 709 -30.23 -27.68 -14.53
C TYR A 709 -30.15 -28.32 -13.13
N TYR A 710 -29.44 -27.70 -12.19
CA TYR A 710 -29.34 -28.12 -10.78
C TYR A 710 -29.18 -26.89 -9.86
N ILE A 711 -30.05 -26.69 -8.86
CA ILE A 711 -29.71 -25.87 -7.68
C ILE A 711 -28.72 -26.67 -6.85
N ARG A 712 -27.50 -26.16 -6.73
CA ARG A 712 -26.41 -26.85 -6.02
C ARG A 712 -25.80 -25.92 -5.00
N HIS A 713 -26.53 -25.72 -3.89
CA HIS A 713 -26.08 -24.90 -2.77
C HIS A 713 -26.19 -25.65 -1.45
N LEU A 714 -25.05 -25.74 -0.76
CA LEU A 714 -24.91 -25.97 0.67
C LEU A 714 -23.68 -25.17 1.10
N VAL A 715 -23.76 -24.49 2.24
CA VAL A 715 -22.59 -23.98 2.97
C VAL A 715 -22.84 -24.23 4.44
N GLY A 716 -22.03 -25.10 5.04
CA GLY A 716 -22.04 -25.32 6.48
C GLY A 716 -20.97 -24.48 7.15
N SER A 717 -21.10 -24.30 8.46
CA SER A 717 -19.95 -23.97 9.30
C SER A 717 -18.91 -25.11 9.38
N ASP A 718 -19.19 -26.25 8.74
CA ASP A 718 -18.27 -27.38 8.50
C ASP A 718 -17.21 -27.10 7.42
N MET A 719 -17.06 -25.83 7.01
CA MET A 719 -16.11 -25.33 6.00
C MET A 719 -16.29 -25.93 4.60
N SER A 720 -17.33 -26.74 4.40
CA SER A 720 -17.61 -27.40 3.13
C SER A 720 -18.66 -26.66 2.32
N ILE A 721 -18.51 -26.71 1.01
CA ILE A 721 -19.60 -26.50 0.06
C ILE A 721 -20.15 -27.88 -0.26
N ARG A 722 -21.44 -28.03 -0.50
CA ARG A 722 -21.97 -29.29 -1.05
C ARG A 722 -23.00 -28.97 -2.15
N LEU A 723 -23.35 -29.97 -2.96
CA LEU A 723 -24.18 -29.82 -4.15
C LEU A 723 -25.41 -30.76 -4.05
N TRP A 724 -26.64 -30.25 -4.15
CA TRP A 724 -27.90 -31.04 -4.21
C TRP A 724 -28.37 -31.30 -5.66
N ASP A 725 -29.23 -32.29 -5.86
CA ASP A 725 -30.14 -32.36 -7.02
C ASP A 725 -31.54 -31.83 -6.63
N VAL A 726 -32.18 -31.05 -7.52
CA VAL A 726 -33.47 -30.37 -7.27
C VAL A 726 -34.67 -31.31 -7.37
N LYS A 727 -34.58 -32.29 -8.26
CA LYS A 727 -35.70 -33.18 -8.61
C LYS A 727 -35.83 -34.31 -7.60
N THR A 728 -34.72 -34.70 -6.97
CA THR A 728 -34.67 -35.77 -5.95
C THR A 728 -34.44 -35.25 -4.53
N GLY A 729 -33.90 -34.04 -4.36
CA GLY A 729 -33.47 -33.52 -3.05
C GLY A 729 -32.21 -34.18 -2.48
N GLN A 730 -31.48 -34.99 -3.27
CA GLN A 730 -30.34 -35.78 -2.78
C GLN A 730 -29.00 -35.05 -2.93
N GLN A 731 -28.07 -35.28 -1.99
CA GLN A 731 -26.74 -34.69 -2.03
C GLN A 731 -25.88 -35.41 -3.07
N MET A 732 -25.39 -34.68 -4.08
CA MET A 732 -24.55 -35.20 -5.16
C MET A 732 -23.07 -35.26 -4.75
N PHE A 733 -22.54 -34.16 -4.20
CA PHE A 733 -21.12 -34.00 -3.87
C PHE A 733 -20.94 -33.18 -2.60
N LYS A 734 -19.88 -33.45 -1.83
CA LYS A 734 -19.34 -32.58 -0.78
C LYS A 734 -17.96 -32.10 -1.23
N LEU A 735 -17.80 -30.79 -1.38
CA LEU A 735 -16.58 -30.10 -1.78
C LEU A 735 -15.87 -29.63 -0.50
N GLU A 736 -14.78 -30.30 -0.15
CA GLU A 736 -13.96 -29.99 1.02
C GLU A 736 -12.64 -29.34 0.58
N GLY A 737 -12.12 -28.43 1.38
CA GLY A 737 -10.79 -27.84 1.14
C GLY A 737 -10.60 -26.40 1.63
N HIS A 738 -11.69 -25.62 1.78
CA HIS A 738 -11.60 -24.31 2.44
C HIS A 738 -11.27 -24.47 3.93
N GLU A 739 -10.47 -23.55 4.46
CA GLU A 739 -9.90 -23.64 5.82
C GLU A 739 -10.73 -22.85 6.85
N ARG A 740 -11.72 -22.07 6.38
CA ARG A 740 -12.67 -21.27 7.16
C ARG A 740 -13.99 -21.14 6.38
N TYR A 741 -14.99 -20.52 7.00
CA TYR A 741 -16.34 -20.32 6.45
C TYR A 741 -16.33 -19.77 5.02
N VAL A 742 -17.07 -20.41 4.11
CA VAL A 742 -17.33 -19.91 2.76
C VAL A 742 -18.40 -18.83 2.86
N ASN A 743 -18.16 -17.63 2.32
CA ASN A 743 -19.06 -16.50 2.47
C ASN A 743 -19.97 -16.27 1.25
N SER A 744 -19.59 -16.78 0.06
CA SER A 744 -20.38 -16.64 -1.17
C SER A 744 -20.00 -17.71 -2.19
N VAL A 745 -20.98 -18.11 -3.02
CA VAL A 745 -20.78 -19.05 -4.13
C VAL A 745 -21.52 -18.58 -5.39
N CYS A 746 -20.92 -18.74 -6.56
CA CYS A 746 -21.47 -18.34 -7.86
C CYS A 746 -21.17 -19.39 -8.93
N PHE A 747 -22.16 -19.77 -9.74
CA PHE A 747 -21.93 -20.63 -10.90
C PHE A 747 -21.45 -19.81 -12.10
N SER A 748 -20.61 -20.41 -12.96
CA SER A 748 -20.33 -19.87 -14.28
C SER A 748 -21.61 -19.88 -15.14
N PRO A 749 -21.74 -19.02 -16.17
CA PRO A 749 -22.96 -18.92 -16.97
C PRO A 749 -23.34 -20.20 -17.74
N ASP A 750 -22.38 -21.09 -18.00
CA ASP A 750 -22.58 -22.41 -18.60
C ASP A 750 -22.91 -23.52 -17.57
N GLY A 751 -22.85 -23.21 -16.27
CA GLY A 751 -23.08 -24.14 -15.16
C GLY A 751 -21.99 -25.20 -14.95
N THR A 752 -20.86 -25.15 -15.65
CA THR A 752 -19.80 -26.17 -15.54
C THR A 752 -18.86 -25.94 -14.36
N THR A 753 -18.68 -24.69 -13.94
CA THR A 753 -17.75 -24.26 -12.89
C THR A 753 -18.52 -23.59 -11.76
N LEU A 754 -18.09 -23.84 -10.52
CA LEU A 754 -18.53 -23.12 -9.33
C LEU A 754 -17.36 -22.31 -8.78
N ALA A 755 -17.56 -21.02 -8.51
CA ALA A 755 -16.65 -20.19 -7.74
C ALA A 755 -17.13 -20.07 -6.29
N SER A 756 -16.20 -20.00 -5.34
CA SER A 756 -16.49 -19.77 -3.93
C SER A 756 -15.48 -18.82 -3.29
N GLY A 757 -15.96 -17.80 -2.56
CA GLY A 757 -15.11 -16.89 -1.77
C GLY A 757 -15.23 -17.20 -0.27
N SER A 758 -14.12 -17.17 0.47
CA SER A 758 -14.09 -17.62 1.87
C SER A 758 -13.41 -16.64 2.84
N ALA A 759 -13.73 -16.83 4.12
CA ALA A 759 -13.03 -16.26 5.26
C ALA A 759 -11.58 -16.79 5.40
N ASP A 760 -11.15 -17.79 4.63
CA ASP A 760 -9.73 -18.18 4.47
C ASP A 760 -8.95 -17.29 3.49
N HIS A 761 -9.57 -16.18 3.04
CA HIS A 761 -9.04 -15.17 2.12
C HIS A 761 -8.84 -15.68 0.67
N SER A 762 -9.11 -16.97 0.40
CA SER A 762 -9.03 -17.54 -0.94
C SER A 762 -10.36 -17.53 -1.68
N ILE A 763 -10.25 -17.59 -3.01
CA ILE A 763 -11.35 -17.96 -3.90
C ILE A 763 -11.01 -19.33 -4.50
N ARG A 764 -11.97 -20.24 -4.61
CA ARG A 764 -11.76 -21.56 -5.23
C ARG A 764 -12.71 -21.77 -6.39
N LEU A 765 -12.21 -22.41 -7.44
CA LEU A 765 -12.97 -22.86 -8.61
C LEU A 765 -13.10 -24.38 -8.54
N TRP A 766 -14.31 -24.90 -8.76
CA TRP A 766 -14.65 -26.32 -8.66
C TRP A 766 -15.37 -26.78 -9.93
N ASP A 767 -15.05 -27.98 -10.44
CA ASP A 767 -15.81 -28.57 -11.54
C ASP A 767 -17.11 -29.18 -10.99
N VAL A 768 -18.22 -28.77 -11.57
CA VAL A 768 -19.56 -29.12 -11.09
C VAL A 768 -19.90 -30.58 -11.42
N ASN A 769 -19.23 -31.20 -12.39
CA ASN A 769 -19.55 -32.56 -12.84
C ASN A 769 -18.88 -33.65 -11.99
N SER A 770 -17.68 -33.38 -11.46
CA SER A 770 -16.87 -34.29 -10.65
C SER A 770 -16.79 -33.92 -9.16
N GLY A 771 -17.13 -32.68 -8.81
CA GLY A 771 -16.96 -32.14 -7.45
C GLY A 771 -15.50 -31.90 -7.06
N GLN A 772 -14.55 -31.88 -8.01
CA GLN A 772 -13.13 -31.64 -7.71
C GLN A 772 -12.78 -30.14 -7.73
N GLN A 773 -11.87 -29.73 -6.85
CA GLN A 773 -11.27 -28.40 -6.90
C GLN A 773 -10.40 -28.28 -8.15
N MET A 774 -10.71 -27.33 -9.03
CA MET A 774 -9.91 -27.03 -10.21
C MET A 774 -8.73 -26.13 -9.84
N PHE A 775 -8.99 -24.99 -9.18
CA PHE A 775 -8.00 -23.95 -8.89
C PHE A 775 -8.30 -23.24 -7.57
N LYS A 776 -7.25 -22.71 -6.92
CA LYS A 776 -7.32 -21.73 -5.82
C LYS A 776 -6.74 -20.42 -6.35
N LEU A 777 -7.47 -19.33 -6.18
CA LEU A 777 -7.03 -17.96 -6.48
C LEU A 777 -6.73 -17.29 -5.14
N GLU A 778 -5.58 -16.62 -5.06
CA GLU A 778 -5.08 -15.97 -3.85
C GLU A 778 -4.68 -14.52 -4.17
N GLY A 779 -4.71 -13.64 -3.17
CA GLY A 779 -4.30 -12.24 -3.32
C GLY A 779 -5.15 -11.24 -2.54
N HIS A 780 -6.36 -11.60 -2.08
CA HIS A 780 -7.07 -10.83 -1.06
C HIS A 780 -6.37 -10.99 0.30
N GLU A 781 -6.35 -9.92 1.10
CA GLU A 781 -5.64 -9.87 2.38
C GLU A 781 -6.54 -10.22 3.58
N LYS A 782 -7.86 -10.22 3.37
CA LYS A 782 -8.88 -10.51 4.38
C LYS A 782 -10.01 -11.37 3.77
N CYS A 783 -11.05 -11.61 4.55
CA CYS A 783 -12.19 -12.46 4.19
C CYS A 783 -12.86 -11.97 2.89
N VAL A 784 -12.94 -12.84 1.88
CA VAL A 784 -13.72 -12.58 0.66
C VAL A 784 -15.18 -12.78 0.98
N ASN A 785 -16.00 -11.74 0.85
CA ASN A 785 -17.43 -11.78 1.20
C ASN A 785 -18.31 -12.25 0.04
N SER A 786 -17.92 -11.93 -1.20
CA SER A 786 -18.78 -12.05 -2.38
C SER A 786 -17.97 -12.42 -3.62
N VAL A 787 -18.52 -13.29 -4.47
CA VAL A 787 -17.98 -13.65 -5.80
C VAL A 787 -19.10 -13.66 -6.86
N CYS A 788 -18.79 -13.20 -8.07
CA CYS A 788 -19.75 -13.11 -9.19
C CYS A 788 -19.05 -13.28 -10.54
N PHE A 789 -19.51 -14.19 -11.41
CA PHE A 789 -19.02 -14.28 -12.79
C PHE A 789 -19.61 -13.18 -13.68
N SER A 790 -18.87 -12.75 -14.70
CA SER A 790 -19.41 -12.01 -15.85
C SER A 790 -20.32 -12.91 -16.69
N SER A 791 -21.24 -12.32 -17.46
CA SER A 791 -22.23 -13.07 -18.26
C SER A 791 -21.64 -13.87 -19.42
N ASP A 792 -20.40 -13.61 -19.82
CA ASP A 792 -19.61 -14.42 -20.77
C ASP A 792 -18.76 -15.51 -20.10
N GLY A 793 -18.72 -15.54 -18.76
CA GLY A 793 -17.92 -16.49 -17.97
C GLY A 793 -16.40 -16.30 -18.04
N THR A 794 -15.88 -15.26 -18.71
CA THR A 794 -14.43 -15.05 -18.83
C THR A 794 -13.81 -14.38 -17.61
N THR A 795 -14.61 -13.59 -16.89
CA THR A 795 -14.17 -12.80 -15.74
C THR A 795 -14.94 -13.22 -14.49
N LEU A 796 -14.27 -13.22 -13.34
CA LEU A 796 -14.86 -13.31 -12.02
C LEU A 796 -14.58 -12.00 -11.27
N ALA A 797 -15.57 -11.44 -10.59
CA ALA A 797 -15.42 -10.35 -9.63
C ALA A 797 -15.46 -10.89 -8.20
N SER A 798 -14.75 -10.25 -7.28
CA SER A 798 -14.83 -10.51 -5.85
C SER A 798 -14.75 -9.24 -5.01
N GLY A 799 -15.44 -9.24 -3.87
CA GLY A 799 -15.42 -8.17 -2.87
C GLY A 799 -14.98 -8.69 -1.50
N SER A 800 -14.14 -7.93 -0.79
CA SER A 800 -13.45 -8.38 0.42
C SER A 800 -13.54 -7.41 1.60
N ASP A 801 -13.29 -7.94 2.79
CA ASP A 801 -13.05 -7.18 4.03
C ASP A 801 -11.78 -6.32 3.98
N ASP A 802 -10.91 -6.51 2.97
CA ASP A 802 -9.73 -5.67 2.69
C ASP A 802 -10.04 -4.39 1.91
N HIS A 803 -11.33 -4.09 1.70
CA HIS A 803 -11.84 -2.89 1.02
C HIS A 803 -11.63 -2.90 -0.50
N SER A 804 -10.88 -3.86 -1.05
CA SER A 804 -10.71 -4.00 -2.49
C SER A 804 -11.85 -4.76 -3.15
N ILE A 805 -12.14 -4.35 -4.39
CA ILE A 805 -12.82 -5.15 -5.41
C ILE A 805 -11.72 -5.71 -6.30
N ARG A 806 -11.80 -6.97 -6.66
CA ARG A 806 -10.84 -7.62 -7.55
C ARG A 806 -11.56 -8.30 -8.70
N LEU A 807 -11.03 -8.11 -9.90
CA LEU A 807 -11.43 -8.86 -11.08
C LEU A 807 -10.38 -9.98 -11.32
N TRP A 808 -10.78 -11.10 -11.90
CA TRP A 808 -9.91 -12.25 -12.20
C TRP A 808 -10.32 -12.82 -13.54
N ASP A 809 -9.39 -13.14 -14.44
CA ASP A 809 -9.76 -13.89 -15.65
C ASP A 809 -9.74 -15.39 -15.32
N VAL A 810 -10.83 -16.07 -15.64
CA VAL A 810 -11.11 -17.46 -15.25
C VAL A 810 -10.16 -18.44 -15.95
N LYS A 811 -9.64 -18.04 -17.11
CA LYS A 811 -8.66 -18.79 -17.91
C LYS A 811 -7.22 -18.49 -17.46
N THR A 812 -6.94 -17.29 -16.93
CA THR A 812 -5.63 -16.92 -16.36
C THR A 812 -5.38 -17.61 -15.03
N LYS A 813 -6.40 -17.62 -14.16
CA LYS A 813 -6.29 -17.80 -12.70
C LYS A 813 -5.42 -16.72 -12.02
N GLN A 814 -5.43 -15.50 -12.55
CA GLN A 814 -4.63 -14.35 -12.14
C GLN A 814 -5.50 -13.09 -12.00
N HIS A 815 -5.06 -12.19 -11.11
CA HIS A 815 -5.76 -10.97 -10.72
C HIS A 815 -5.66 -9.86 -11.78
N ILE A 816 -6.77 -9.20 -12.11
CA ILE A 816 -6.91 -8.15 -13.14
C ILE A 816 -6.63 -6.75 -12.58
N THR A 817 -5.55 -6.10 -13.05
CA THR A 817 -5.24 -4.66 -12.83
C THR A 817 -4.49 -4.05 -14.06
N ASP A 818 -4.19 -2.75 -14.05
CA ASP A 818 -4.23 -1.84 -15.21
C ASP A 818 -3.03 -1.79 -16.15
N SER A 819 -1.86 -2.25 -15.72
CA SER A 819 -0.62 -2.19 -16.54
C SER A 819 -0.64 -3.12 -17.76
N ASP A 820 -1.66 -3.97 -17.81
CA ASP A 820 -1.65 -5.21 -18.56
C ASP A 820 -2.50 -5.13 -19.83
N LYS A 821 -1.86 -5.45 -20.95
CA LYS A 821 -2.33 -5.10 -22.29
C LYS A 821 -3.30 -6.12 -22.87
N THR A 822 -3.51 -7.25 -22.20
CA THR A 822 -4.39 -8.33 -22.66
C THR A 822 -5.86 -8.06 -22.30
N TYR A 823 -6.14 -7.45 -21.15
CA TYR A 823 -7.51 -7.07 -20.76
C TYR A 823 -8.22 -6.16 -21.78
N LYS A 824 -7.55 -5.08 -22.20
CA LYS A 824 -8.06 -4.16 -23.25
C LYS A 824 -8.20 -4.82 -24.63
N LYS A 825 -7.65 -6.03 -24.80
CA LYS A 825 -7.71 -6.85 -26.02
C LYS A 825 -8.87 -7.87 -26.00
N HIS A 826 -9.35 -8.25 -24.82
CA HIS A 826 -10.52 -9.14 -24.65
C HIS A 826 -11.82 -8.36 -24.87
N LEU A 827 -11.97 -7.19 -24.26
CA LEU A 827 -13.10 -6.25 -24.41
C LEU A 827 -13.32 -5.69 -25.83
N ALA A 828 -12.43 -5.99 -26.77
CA ALA A 828 -12.53 -5.56 -28.17
C ALA A 828 -13.18 -6.60 -29.10
N LYS A 829 -13.70 -7.72 -28.57
CA LYS A 829 -14.15 -8.88 -29.36
C LYS A 829 -15.62 -9.30 -29.19
N SER A 830 -16.40 -8.67 -28.31
CA SER A 830 -17.77 -9.10 -27.98
C SER A 830 -18.86 -8.72 -28.99
N THR A 831 -18.53 -8.05 -30.10
CA THR A 831 -19.51 -7.61 -31.12
C THR A 831 -19.49 -8.48 -32.38
N LEU A 832 -20.55 -9.31 -32.55
CA LEU A 832 -20.89 -10.11 -33.75
C LEU A 832 -19.97 -11.33 -34.01
N PRO A 833 -20.35 -12.29 -34.89
CA PRO A 833 -20.92 -13.57 -34.47
C PRO A 833 -19.95 -14.78 -34.55
N ILE A 834 -20.41 -15.93 -34.07
CA ILE A 834 -19.61 -17.14 -33.81
C ILE A 834 -19.08 -17.80 -35.10
N GLN A 835 -17.75 -17.94 -35.23
CA GLN A 835 -17.09 -19.26 -35.28
C GLN A 835 -15.56 -19.20 -35.01
N TYR A 836 -15.02 -20.38 -34.69
CA TYR A 836 -13.63 -20.74 -34.32
C TYR A 836 -12.56 -20.24 -35.34
N THR A 837 -11.28 -20.05 -35.03
CA THR A 837 -10.40 -20.26 -33.84
C THR A 837 -9.14 -19.36 -34.04
N SER A 838 -8.19 -19.13 -33.13
CA SER A 838 -7.86 -19.71 -31.80
C SER A 838 -7.13 -18.68 -30.90
N LEU A 839 -6.97 -19.03 -29.61
CA LEU A 839 -5.84 -18.82 -28.67
C LEU A 839 -4.72 -17.81 -29.06
N SER A 840 -4.04 -17.07 -28.17
CA SER A 840 -3.83 -17.08 -26.70
C SER A 840 -2.86 -15.91 -26.35
N LEU A 841 -2.48 -15.54 -25.12
CA LEU A 841 -2.98 -15.70 -23.75
C LEU A 841 -2.48 -14.43 -22.98
N ILE A 842 -3.28 -13.82 -22.10
CA ILE A 842 -3.04 -13.70 -20.63
C ILE A 842 -1.70 -13.08 -20.15
N ASP A 843 -1.66 -11.95 -19.42
CA ASP A 843 -2.01 -11.70 -17.99
C ASP A 843 -1.10 -12.46 -16.96
N LYS A 844 -0.96 -12.18 -15.64
CA LYS A 844 -0.96 -10.96 -14.79
C LYS A 844 -0.28 -11.18 -13.39
N TYR A 845 0.15 -10.09 -12.75
CA TYR A 845 0.28 -9.70 -11.31
C TYR A 845 0.43 -10.66 -10.08
N THR A 846 1.09 -10.07 -9.06
CA THR A 846 0.93 -10.14 -7.56
C THR A 846 1.53 -11.38 -6.85
N ILE A 847 2.36 -11.31 -5.78
CA ILE A 847 2.42 -10.58 -4.46
C ILE A 847 1.57 -11.33 -3.40
N PRO A 848 2.01 -11.58 -2.11
CA PRO A 848 3.23 -11.17 -1.37
C PRO A 848 4.01 -12.31 -0.62
N ILE A 849 4.98 -11.93 0.24
CA ILE A 849 5.50 -12.72 1.40
C ILE A 849 5.57 -11.80 2.65
N THR A 850 5.66 -12.33 3.88
CA THR A 850 6.27 -11.61 5.04
C THR A 850 6.72 -12.61 6.14
N ILE A 851 7.95 -12.58 6.70
CA ILE A 851 8.41 -11.97 7.99
C ILE A 851 9.83 -12.54 8.25
N LEU A 852 10.90 -11.86 8.75
CA LEU A 852 11.23 -10.44 8.95
C LEU A 852 12.71 -10.18 8.50
N HIS A 853 13.75 -9.67 9.21
CA HIS A 853 14.00 -9.14 10.57
C HIS A 853 15.14 -8.07 10.55
N ILE A 854 15.39 -7.39 11.68
CA ILE A 854 15.90 -5.99 11.76
C ILE A 854 17.41 -5.91 12.15
N THR A 855 18.25 -4.96 11.68
CA THR A 855 18.54 -3.64 12.34
C THR A 855 19.48 -2.68 11.56
N ARG A 856 19.14 -1.37 11.66
CA ARG A 856 19.96 -0.12 11.56
C ARG A 856 20.56 0.31 10.21
N ASP A 857 20.24 1.55 9.82
CA ASP A 857 20.51 2.20 8.52
C ASP A 857 21.96 2.67 8.30
N PRO A 858 22.36 2.81 7.02
CA PRO A 858 22.19 4.12 6.35
C PRO A 858 21.70 4.01 4.90
N ILE A 859 20.86 4.94 4.43
CA ILE A 859 20.30 4.88 3.06
C ILE A 859 21.39 4.85 1.97
N PHE A 860 22.50 5.58 2.16
CA PHE A 860 23.76 5.44 1.38
C PHE A 860 24.99 5.59 2.31
N GLN A 861 26.10 4.92 2.00
CA GLN A 861 27.38 5.04 2.72
C GLN A 861 28.56 5.15 1.73
N ALA A 862 29.11 6.34 1.48
CA ALA A 862 30.09 6.56 0.40
C ALA A 862 31.24 7.52 0.80
N LYS A 863 32.18 7.03 1.62
CA LYS A 863 33.37 7.78 2.08
C LYS A 863 34.61 7.46 1.23
N ARG A 864 35.40 8.48 0.84
CA ARG A 864 36.55 8.41 -0.09
C ARG A 864 36.21 7.85 -1.48
N THR A 865 34.96 7.99 -1.91
CA THR A 865 34.46 7.51 -3.20
C THR A 865 34.86 8.49 -4.31
N LEU A 866 35.47 8.00 -5.40
CA LEU A 866 36.00 8.90 -6.44
C LEU A 866 35.00 9.09 -7.60
N ILE A 867 34.57 10.34 -7.79
CA ILE A 867 33.62 10.76 -8.84
C ILE A 867 34.25 11.89 -9.65
N SER A 868 34.09 11.86 -10.98
CA SER A 868 34.62 12.88 -11.90
C SER A 868 33.51 13.51 -12.74
N LYS A 869 32.73 12.67 -13.42
CA LYS A 869 31.49 13.00 -14.12
C LYS A 869 30.44 11.93 -13.80
N GLY A 870 29.16 12.23 -14.00
CA GLY A 870 28.07 11.30 -13.75
C GLY A 870 26.74 12.03 -13.56
N GLU A 871 25.66 11.27 -13.70
CA GLU A 871 24.27 11.72 -13.60
C GLU A 871 23.60 10.93 -12.46
N PHE A 872 22.90 11.61 -11.54
CA PHE A 872 22.36 11.00 -10.33
C PHE A 872 20.99 11.63 -10.01
N THR A 873 19.90 11.06 -10.53
CA THR A 873 18.53 11.58 -10.36
C THR A 873 17.62 10.62 -9.61
N THR A 874 16.78 11.19 -8.73
CA THR A 874 15.64 10.47 -8.14
C THR A 874 14.50 10.33 -9.15
N ASP A 875 13.52 9.49 -8.82
CA ASP A 875 12.17 9.51 -9.40
C ASP A 875 11.56 10.93 -9.47
N ALA A 876 11.66 11.72 -8.40
CA ALA A 876 11.27 13.13 -8.34
C ALA A 876 12.20 14.10 -9.12
N GLY A 877 13.16 13.60 -9.91
CA GLY A 877 14.07 14.39 -10.74
C GLY A 877 15.15 15.16 -9.97
N ILE A 878 15.32 14.91 -8.67
CA ILE A 878 16.28 15.65 -7.83
C ILE A 878 17.69 15.14 -8.11
N ASN A 879 18.63 16.05 -8.40
CA ASN A 879 20.04 15.68 -8.59
C ASN A 879 20.74 15.48 -7.24
N ILE A 880 21.03 14.22 -6.89
CA ILE A 880 21.60 13.84 -5.59
C ILE A 880 23.13 13.72 -5.58
N ARG A 881 23.82 14.13 -6.66
CA ARG A 881 25.30 14.10 -6.74
C ARG A 881 25.98 14.78 -5.55
N ILE A 882 25.34 15.81 -4.98
CA ILE A 882 25.79 16.56 -3.79
C ILE A 882 26.03 15.65 -2.58
N LEU A 883 25.28 14.54 -2.43
CA LEU A 883 25.45 13.58 -1.33
C LEU A 883 26.80 12.83 -1.38
N PHE A 884 27.45 12.78 -2.55
CA PHE A 884 28.72 12.10 -2.76
C PHE A 884 29.92 13.04 -2.72
N GLU A 885 29.71 14.35 -2.85
CA GLU A 885 30.79 15.36 -2.86
C GLU A 885 31.19 15.81 -1.43
N GLN A 886 30.86 15.01 -0.40
CA GLN A 886 31.20 15.27 1.00
C GLN A 886 31.89 14.06 1.70
N ASN A 887 33.25 14.07 1.68
CA ASN A 887 34.24 13.20 2.36
C ASN A 887 34.83 12.02 1.56
#